data_AF-A0A178IJQ9-F1
#
_entry.id   AF-A0A178IJQ9-F1
#
_cell.length_a   1.000
_cell.length_b   1.000
_cell.length_c   1.000
_cell.angle_alpha   90.00
_cell.angle_beta   90.00
_cell.angle_gamma   90.00
#
_symmetry.space_group_name_H-M   'P 1'
#
loop_
_entity.id
_entity.type
_entity.pdbx_description
1 polymer ?
#
loop_
_entity_poly.entity_id
_entity_poly.type
_entity_poly.pdbx_seq_one_letter_code
_entity_poly.pdbx_strand_id
1 'polypeptide(L)'
;MPAPTTGNTLLSTPDKPARRRWPRWARVLRACVLAVALLVLAGFFAAPPLARNILEKQLTKALSSPGQARTVRIDRVRINPLAFSCAIEGLTVTAADHEPFVRWRSLFASLDLRTLVTREWRFRKISLDGFNGRITVREDGRLDFADLYASAPPRQPSGKSTPLHINELVVTGAHIDYADASLPQPFATQLGPMSFTVRDFQTGGHERAPGEFAAATESGETFSWQGTLALSPLASRGEIRIGNLSIKKYTPFYGHRVRFDVLDGKMDIALRYEIAVGTGRLSVRARRGALTLRDLKLAERGQAVPAVAIGTLALSGITIDSQSAQSTRQALHVEHIALDNSTVALRHDAGGLSLARLFTPADAGEVTSGQSPMPVAAASTTQPSAVSTAPASLPPEIVVGELIARNTTIDIEDTTLALPLRTQAVITTLGAKNFSLEKLDEPLALELAAQLPGGGLLRAGGRLALSPLKGRLSAEISGAPLVLARSHAGQYLDARIDGGLVNANAVLDIDPAAGFTVTGDAAISDFAATDAAGSPVQSWQNLALRGVALATHPALKIAVREIALDGAATQMTVLPDGKLNLSGLLKPAAGSADSPVRETQAESPRSLPAPAVASGTASTPSPASAPGALFAIEKIALSNSRVDFSDRSIAPAVNASLDHVGGTISGLSSEGTVRADVDLHARIDGTASISLTGQVNPFGDNLYSDLRLAIDNAALSPLDPYVGKYAGRALAAGTLDAAVGAKISQRRLNSSNVITLNQFALGAPTGSPDATSLPVGLAVSLLRDRSGKIVLDIPVEGSLDDPDFRYGRAVWRAVGNLLVKAATAPFSLLASLIGGSSAAEGDAAATAGEKDYSSIGFDPGATTPSGESLGKLSLIAQALRERPALQLSVTGGYDAGRDRAALRHALLLKQLDQESRAEFAQTRDGQPSAEAVKLAPADEARLVERLYRRHFQIPEQTAADMPSAEPAPRPAAGIAPSRIADNQESSFVIIGGKMRPGSRNLAARRPVPAAMTPPAAISAGPVGQTSVDPAEGAPAGALPSQEEMRARLSETIQVNEDQLRQLASARAGAVKNYLVGAGVEANRIMLADAPSSGASAGLELMPVSNPL
;
A
#
# COMPACT_ATOMS: atom_id res chain seq x y z
N MET A 1 -54.19 -41.07 -155.38
CA MET A 1 -54.96 -42.25 -155.86
C MET A 1 -55.41 -43.07 -154.66
N PRO A 2 -56.51 -43.82 -154.75
CA PRO A 2 -57.74 -43.37 -154.09
C PRO A 2 -58.13 -44.12 -152.78
N ALA A 3 -59.24 -43.65 -152.19
CA ALA A 3 -60.12 -44.36 -151.26
C ALA A 3 -60.91 -45.49 -152.02
N PRO A 4 -61.99 -46.16 -151.51
CA PRO A 4 -62.84 -45.84 -150.34
C PRO A 4 -63.51 -47.01 -149.55
N THR A 5 -64.36 -46.66 -148.55
CA THR A 5 -65.63 -47.33 -148.14
C THR A 5 -65.59 -48.79 -147.56
N THR A 6 -66.55 -49.29 -146.75
CA THR A 6 -67.81 -48.75 -146.18
C THR A 6 -68.20 -49.44 -144.86
N GLY A 7 -68.83 -48.70 -143.93
CA GLY A 7 -69.96 -49.17 -143.10
C GLY A 7 -69.69 -50.12 -141.90
N ASN A 8 -70.60 -50.24 -140.92
CA ASN A 8 -71.74 -49.35 -140.59
C ASN A 8 -72.24 -49.61 -139.13
N THR A 9 -72.87 -48.60 -138.49
CA THR A 9 -73.95 -48.67 -137.44
C THR A 9 -73.93 -49.79 -136.37
N LEU A 10 -74.08 -49.59 -135.05
CA LEU A 10 -74.54 -48.48 -134.16
C LEU A 10 -73.92 -48.75 -132.75
N LEU A 11 -74.21 -48.12 -131.59
CA LEU A 11 -75.28 -47.23 -131.09
C LEU A 11 -74.68 -46.23 -130.04
N SER A 12 -75.50 -45.40 -129.41
CA SER A 12 -75.16 -44.39 -128.37
C SER A 12 -75.55 -44.88 -126.95
N THR A 13 -75.23 -44.33 -125.76
CA THR A 13 -74.48 -43.16 -125.21
C THR A 13 -74.44 -43.31 -123.66
N PRO A 14 -73.82 -42.44 -122.80
CA PRO A 14 -72.76 -41.43 -122.97
C PRO A 14 -71.62 -41.50 -121.91
N ASP A 15 -70.63 -40.61 -122.07
CA ASP A 15 -69.64 -40.02 -121.12
C ASP A 15 -69.14 -40.69 -119.82
N LYS A 16 -67.81 -40.66 -119.65
CA LYS A 16 -67.10 -40.57 -118.36
C LYS A 16 -65.65 -40.07 -118.56
N PRO A 17 -65.19 -39.00 -117.87
CA PRO A 17 -63.89 -38.38 -118.15
C PRO A 17 -62.69 -39.21 -117.67
N ALA A 18 -61.55 -39.01 -118.35
CA ALA A 18 -60.36 -39.85 -118.25
C ALA A 18 -59.69 -39.85 -116.86
N ARG A 19 -59.59 -41.03 -116.23
CA ARG A 19 -58.81 -41.23 -114.99
C ARG A 19 -57.30 -41.28 -115.28
N ARG A 20 -56.66 -40.11 -115.31
CA ARG A 20 -55.19 -39.92 -115.35
C ARG A 20 -54.53 -40.77 -114.24
N ARG A 21 -53.92 -41.91 -114.58
CA ARG A 21 -53.31 -42.85 -113.60
C ARG A 21 -52.07 -42.21 -112.97
N TRP A 22 -52.13 -41.90 -111.68
CA TRP A 22 -51.00 -41.34 -110.94
C TRP A 22 -49.82 -42.35 -110.85
N PRO A 23 -48.57 -41.91 -111.02
CA PRO A 23 -47.40 -42.78 -110.95
C PRO A 23 -47.22 -43.38 -109.55
N ARG A 24 -46.48 -44.50 -109.45
CA ARG A 24 -46.31 -45.25 -108.18
C ARG A 24 -45.78 -44.36 -107.05
N TRP A 25 -44.79 -43.49 -107.33
CA TRP A 25 -44.24 -42.57 -106.34
C TRP A 25 -45.28 -41.59 -105.77
N ALA A 26 -46.26 -41.13 -106.57
CA ALA A 26 -47.28 -40.20 -106.10
C ALA A 26 -48.35 -40.87 -105.21
N ARG A 27 -48.49 -42.21 -105.29
CA ARG A 27 -49.28 -42.98 -104.31
C ARG A 27 -48.51 -43.21 -103.01
N VAL A 28 -47.21 -43.47 -103.08
CA VAL A 28 -46.34 -43.53 -101.89
C VAL A 28 -46.32 -42.17 -101.19
N LEU A 29 -46.12 -41.08 -101.92
CA LEU A 29 -46.16 -39.71 -101.38
C LEU A 29 -47.49 -39.42 -100.67
N ARG A 30 -48.64 -39.75 -101.27
CA ARG A 30 -49.95 -39.62 -100.61
C ARG A 30 -50.07 -40.47 -99.35
N ALA A 31 -49.58 -41.71 -99.36
CA ALA A 31 -49.59 -42.58 -98.19
C ALA A 31 -48.69 -42.04 -97.06
N CYS A 32 -47.50 -41.53 -97.38
CA CYS A 32 -46.61 -40.88 -96.42
C CYS A 32 -47.21 -39.59 -95.86
N VAL A 33 -47.79 -38.72 -96.69
CA VAL A 33 -48.47 -37.49 -96.25
C VAL A 33 -49.68 -37.82 -95.38
N LEU A 34 -50.48 -38.83 -95.73
CA LEU A 34 -51.61 -39.27 -94.92
C LEU A 34 -51.16 -39.87 -93.58
N ALA A 35 -50.09 -40.67 -93.57
CA ALA A 35 -49.51 -41.25 -92.36
C ALA A 35 -48.91 -40.18 -91.44
N VAL A 36 -48.21 -39.19 -92.00
CA VAL A 36 -47.70 -38.03 -91.24
C VAL A 36 -48.86 -37.17 -90.71
N ALA A 37 -49.90 -36.93 -91.51
CA ALA A 37 -51.08 -36.20 -91.05
C ALA A 37 -51.83 -36.93 -89.93
N LEU A 38 -51.98 -38.26 -90.03
CA LEU A 38 -52.52 -39.11 -88.96
C LEU A 38 -51.63 -39.10 -87.70
N LEU A 39 -50.32 -39.14 -87.85
CA LEU A 39 -49.36 -39.10 -86.73
C LEU A 39 -49.37 -37.72 -86.04
N VAL A 40 -49.52 -36.64 -86.80
CA VAL A 40 -49.69 -35.28 -86.26
C VAL A 40 -51.03 -35.13 -85.55
N LEU A 41 -52.15 -35.58 -86.14
CA LEU A 41 -53.47 -35.61 -85.50
C LEU A 41 -53.46 -36.44 -84.21
N ALA A 42 -52.89 -37.64 -84.25
CA ALA A 42 -52.73 -38.49 -83.07
C ALA A 42 -51.84 -37.81 -82.01
N GLY A 43 -50.73 -37.21 -82.39
CA GLY A 43 -49.80 -36.54 -81.48
C GLY A 43 -50.36 -35.27 -80.83
N PHE A 44 -51.21 -34.51 -81.52
CA PHE A 44 -51.84 -33.30 -80.96
C PHE A 44 -53.15 -33.56 -80.20
N PHE A 45 -53.95 -34.56 -80.58
CA PHE A 45 -55.30 -34.77 -80.00
C PHE A 45 -55.43 -36.05 -79.17
N ALA A 46 -54.86 -37.17 -79.61
CA ALA A 46 -55.00 -38.45 -78.90
C ALA A 46 -53.91 -38.67 -77.84
N ALA A 47 -52.67 -38.27 -78.12
CA ALA A 47 -51.54 -38.48 -77.23
C ALA A 47 -51.63 -37.68 -75.90
N PRO A 48 -52.05 -36.40 -75.86
CA PRO A 48 -52.09 -35.66 -74.59
C PRO A 48 -53.02 -36.24 -73.50
N PRO A 49 -54.30 -36.58 -73.77
CA PRO A 49 -55.16 -37.18 -72.74
C PRO A 49 -54.73 -38.62 -72.38
N LEU A 50 -54.19 -39.37 -73.34
CA LEU A 50 -53.66 -40.72 -73.08
C LEU A 50 -52.41 -40.66 -72.18
N ALA A 51 -51.48 -39.75 -72.50
CA ALA A 51 -50.27 -39.51 -71.72
C ALA A 51 -50.60 -39.05 -70.31
N ARG A 52 -51.57 -38.14 -70.12
CA ARG A 52 -52.05 -37.74 -68.78
C ARG A 52 -52.48 -38.97 -67.95
N ASN A 53 -53.40 -39.77 -68.48
CA ASN A 53 -53.99 -40.90 -67.77
C ASN A 53 -52.96 -42.01 -67.47
N ILE A 54 -51.97 -42.20 -68.37
CA ILE A 54 -50.83 -43.10 -68.14
C ILE A 54 -49.89 -42.54 -67.06
N LEU A 55 -49.54 -41.25 -67.12
CA LEU A 55 -48.64 -40.60 -66.16
C LEU A 55 -49.24 -40.57 -64.75
N GLU A 56 -50.50 -40.15 -64.58
CA GLU A 56 -51.19 -40.14 -63.27
C GLU A 56 -51.16 -41.55 -62.63
N LYS A 57 -51.43 -42.61 -63.40
CA LYS A 57 -51.39 -44.00 -62.92
C LYS A 57 -49.98 -44.51 -62.61
N GLN A 58 -49.03 -44.30 -63.52
CA GLN A 58 -47.65 -44.81 -63.34
C GLN A 58 -46.91 -44.06 -62.24
N LEU A 59 -47.09 -42.74 -62.11
CA LEU A 59 -46.48 -41.95 -61.05
C LEU A 59 -47.11 -42.26 -59.68
N THR A 60 -48.44 -42.40 -59.60
CA THR A 60 -49.11 -42.87 -58.36
C THR A 60 -48.58 -44.23 -57.92
N LYS A 61 -48.33 -45.15 -58.87
CA LYS A 61 -47.74 -46.47 -58.58
C LYS A 61 -46.25 -46.40 -58.20
N ALA A 62 -45.48 -45.50 -58.80
CA ALA A 62 -44.03 -45.39 -58.58
C ALA A 62 -43.64 -44.56 -57.35
N LEU A 63 -44.53 -43.68 -56.88
CA LEU A 63 -44.32 -42.82 -55.70
C LEU A 63 -45.04 -43.33 -54.44
N SER A 64 -45.81 -44.42 -54.54
CA SER A 64 -46.45 -45.07 -53.39
C SER A 64 -45.61 -46.25 -52.91
N SER A 65 -45.31 -46.28 -51.61
CA SER A 65 -44.55 -47.33 -50.94
C SER A 65 -45.43 -48.11 -49.96
N PRO A 66 -45.03 -49.31 -49.50
CA PRO A 66 -45.75 -50.03 -48.46
C PRO A 66 -45.92 -49.17 -47.20
N GLY A 67 -47.16 -48.84 -46.84
CA GLY A 67 -47.48 -47.95 -45.71
C GLY A 67 -47.54 -46.44 -46.04
N GLN A 68 -47.18 -46.01 -47.26
CA GLN A 68 -47.25 -44.60 -47.68
C GLN A 68 -47.82 -44.48 -49.10
N ALA A 69 -49.15 -44.34 -49.19
CA ALA A 69 -49.83 -44.04 -50.45
C ALA A 69 -49.62 -42.56 -50.82
N ARG A 70 -49.22 -42.29 -52.08
CA ARG A 70 -49.10 -40.93 -52.64
C ARG A 70 -49.90 -40.85 -53.93
N THR A 71 -50.87 -39.93 -54.00
CA THR A 71 -51.75 -39.77 -55.17
C THR A 71 -51.27 -38.64 -56.07
N VAL A 72 -51.19 -38.89 -57.38
CA VAL A 72 -50.70 -37.92 -58.37
C VAL A 72 -51.83 -37.45 -59.29
N ARG A 73 -51.98 -36.13 -59.41
CA ARG A 73 -52.92 -35.44 -60.29
C ARG A 73 -52.17 -34.53 -61.25
N ILE A 74 -52.61 -34.45 -62.50
CA ILE A 74 -52.05 -33.56 -63.53
C ILE A 74 -53.20 -32.79 -64.19
N ASP A 75 -53.25 -31.46 -64.14
CA ASP A 75 -54.37 -30.72 -64.72
C ASP A 75 -54.36 -30.75 -66.25
N ARG A 76 -53.19 -30.57 -66.91
CA ARG A 76 -53.08 -30.67 -68.38
C ARG A 76 -51.72 -31.19 -68.85
N VAL A 77 -51.73 -32.01 -69.90
CA VAL A 77 -50.54 -32.35 -70.69
C VAL A 77 -50.69 -31.72 -72.09
N ARG A 78 -49.60 -31.24 -72.67
CA ARG A 78 -49.51 -30.74 -74.06
C ARG A 78 -48.32 -31.40 -74.75
N ILE A 79 -48.51 -31.91 -75.96
CA ILE A 79 -47.44 -32.54 -76.76
C ILE A 79 -47.43 -31.88 -78.13
N ASN A 80 -46.25 -31.50 -78.62
CA ASN A 80 -46.04 -30.99 -79.97
C ASN A 80 -45.09 -31.96 -80.72
N PRO A 81 -45.63 -32.87 -81.56
CA PRO A 81 -44.82 -33.86 -82.28
C PRO A 81 -43.92 -33.23 -83.37
N LEU A 82 -44.19 -32.00 -83.82
CA LEU A 82 -43.36 -31.31 -84.81
C LEU A 82 -42.16 -30.61 -84.17
N ALA A 83 -42.34 -30.09 -82.95
CA ALA A 83 -41.28 -29.45 -82.17
C ALA A 83 -40.54 -30.39 -81.20
N PHE A 84 -40.93 -31.68 -81.17
CA PHE A 84 -40.40 -32.70 -80.25
C PHE A 84 -40.41 -32.24 -78.78
N SER A 85 -41.51 -31.58 -78.38
CA SER A 85 -41.66 -31.01 -77.03
C SER A 85 -42.93 -31.46 -76.31
N CYS A 86 -42.84 -31.49 -74.99
CA CYS A 86 -43.91 -31.87 -74.06
C CYS A 86 -43.98 -30.85 -72.92
N ALA A 87 -45.19 -30.53 -72.46
CA ALA A 87 -45.43 -29.74 -71.26
C ALA A 87 -46.45 -30.43 -70.34
N ILE A 88 -46.17 -30.41 -69.03
CA ILE A 88 -47.03 -30.92 -67.97
C ILE A 88 -47.38 -29.72 -67.07
N GLU A 89 -48.64 -29.29 -67.12
CA GLU A 89 -49.19 -28.15 -66.38
C GLU A 89 -50.00 -28.63 -65.18
N GLY A 90 -49.79 -28.00 -64.02
CA GLY A 90 -50.51 -28.30 -62.78
C GLY A 90 -50.35 -29.75 -62.32
N LEU A 91 -49.13 -30.18 -62.01
CA LEU A 91 -48.92 -31.46 -61.32
C LEU A 91 -48.97 -31.22 -59.80
N THR A 92 -49.70 -32.09 -59.10
CA THR A 92 -49.72 -32.16 -57.62
C THR A 92 -49.63 -33.62 -57.18
N VAL A 93 -48.72 -33.88 -56.24
CA VAL A 93 -48.58 -35.12 -55.47
C VAL A 93 -49.02 -34.81 -54.05
N THR A 94 -50.06 -35.48 -53.54
CA THR A 94 -50.43 -35.45 -52.12
C THR A 94 -49.90 -36.69 -51.41
N ALA A 95 -49.44 -36.51 -50.16
CA ALA A 95 -48.99 -37.60 -49.31
C ALA A 95 -50.15 -38.23 -48.50
N ALA A 96 -49.82 -39.21 -47.66
CA ALA A 96 -50.78 -39.98 -46.86
C ALA A 96 -51.44 -39.16 -45.73
N ASP A 97 -50.90 -37.98 -45.42
CA ASP A 97 -51.47 -36.94 -44.56
C ASP A 97 -52.52 -36.05 -45.29
N HIS A 98 -52.78 -36.33 -46.58
CA HIS A 98 -53.55 -35.53 -47.52
C HIS A 98 -52.97 -34.15 -47.88
N GLU A 99 -51.76 -33.81 -47.41
CA GLU A 99 -51.13 -32.52 -47.70
C GLU A 99 -50.31 -32.57 -49.01
N PRO A 100 -50.11 -31.43 -49.69
CA PRO A 100 -49.32 -31.37 -50.93
C PRO A 100 -47.83 -31.56 -50.64
N PHE A 101 -47.32 -32.72 -51.04
CA PHE A 101 -45.91 -33.11 -50.86
C PHE A 101 -45.00 -32.52 -51.95
N VAL A 102 -45.43 -32.56 -53.22
CA VAL A 102 -44.74 -31.94 -54.36
C VAL A 102 -45.78 -31.40 -55.35
N ARG A 103 -45.61 -30.17 -55.83
CA ARG A 103 -46.43 -29.56 -56.90
C ARG A 103 -45.59 -28.70 -57.84
N TRP A 104 -46.07 -28.45 -59.06
CA TRP A 104 -45.49 -27.42 -59.94
C TRP A 104 -46.50 -26.80 -60.90
N ARG A 105 -46.26 -25.54 -61.29
CA ARG A 105 -47.11 -24.81 -62.24
C ARG A 105 -46.95 -25.36 -63.66
N SER A 106 -45.71 -25.49 -64.14
CA SER A 106 -45.44 -26.17 -65.41
C SER A 106 -44.05 -26.79 -65.48
N LEU A 107 -43.95 -27.95 -66.12
CA LEU A 107 -42.70 -28.59 -66.54
C LEU A 107 -42.71 -28.75 -68.05
N PHE A 108 -41.82 -28.05 -68.75
CA PHE A 108 -41.62 -28.13 -70.20
C PHE A 108 -40.30 -28.82 -70.53
N ALA A 109 -40.30 -29.71 -71.52
CA ALA A 109 -39.11 -30.36 -72.05
C ALA A 109 -39.16 -30.42 -73.58
N SER A 110 -38.00 -30.25 -74.22
CA SER A 110 -37.85 -30.30 -75.68
C SER A 110 -36.62 -31.10 -76.07
N LEU A 111 -36.78 -32.10 -76.92
CA LEU A 111 -35.68 -32.92 -77.43
C LEU A 111 -35.04 -32.24 -78.64
N ASP A 112 -33.74 -32.46 -78.82
CA ASP A 112 -33.04 -32.12 -80.05
C ASP A 112 -33.13 -33.29 -81.04
N LEU A 113 -33.55 -33.01 -82.28
CA LEU A 113 -33.62 -33.99 -83.39
C LEU A 113 -32.31 -34.77 -83.59
N ARG A 114 -31.17 -34.19 -83.21
CA ARG A 114 -29.86 -34.87 -83.22
C ARG A 114 -29.87 -36.18 -82.43
N THR A 115 -30.69 -36.33 -81.38
CA THR A 115 -30.86 -37.55 -80.56
C THR A 115 -31.32 -38.79 -81.36
N LEU A 116 -31.84 -38.61 -82.58
CA LEU A 116 -32.19 -39.70 -83.49
C LEU A 116 -30.99 -40.22 -84.32
N VAL A 117 -29.85 -39.52 -84.25
CA VAL A 117 -28.61 -39.80 -85.00
C VAL A 117 -27.45 -40.04 -84.04
N THR A 118 -27.32 -39.20 -83.01
CA THR A 118 -26.36 -39.37 -81.91
C THR A 118 -26.91 -40.38 -80.91
N ARG A 119 -26.10 -41.35 -80.47
CA ARG A 119 -26.51 -42.44 -79.56
C ARG A 119 -26.55 -41.99 -78.09
N GLU A 120 -27.15 -40.82 -77.86
CA GLU A 120 -27.26 -40.08 -76.61
C GLU A 120 -28.61 -39.35 -76.56
N TRP A 121 -29.15 -39.15 -75.36
CA TRP A 121 -30.37 -38.38 -75.13
C TRP A 121 -30.05 -36.89 -75.13
N ARG A 122 -30.52 -36.14 -76.13
CA ARG A 122 -30.30 -34.68 -76.22
C ARG A 122 -31.57 -33.88 -75.97
N PHE A 123 -31.53 -32.98 -74.99
CA PHE A 123 -32.58 -32.00 -74.70
C PHE A 123 -32.10 -30.58 -75.01
N ARG A 124 -32.86 -29.84 -75.82
CA ARG A 124 -32.58 -28.44 -76.16
C ARG A 124 -32.88 -27.52 -74.98
N LYS A 125 -34.02 -27.72 -74.32
CA LYS A 125 -34.42 -26.99 -73.12
C LYS A 125 -35.31 -27.86 -72.23
N ILE A 126 -35.04 -27.83 -70.94
CA ILE A 126 -35.94 -28.28 -69.87
C ILE A 126 -36.18 -27.07 -68.96
N SER A 127 -37.44 -26.75 -68.66
CA SER A 127 -37.80 -25.66 -67.75
C SER A 127 -38.93 -26.02 -66.81
N LEU A 128 -38.71 -25.80 -65.51
CA LEU A 128 -39.63 -26.08 -64.41
C LEU A 128 -40.01 -24.78 -63.69
N ASP A 129 -41.29 -24.41 -63.76
CA ASP A 129 -41.79 -23.17 -63.19
C ASP A 129 -42.77 -23.42 -62.02
N GLY A 130 -42.61 -22.64 -60.96
CA GLY A 130 -43.50 -22.64 -59.79
C GLY A 130 -43.51 -23.97 -59.03
N PHE A 131 -42.36 -24.65 -58.94
CA PHE A 131 -42.20 -25.85 -58.12
C PHE A 131 -42.39 -25.52 -56.63
N ASN A 132 -43.11 -26.35 -55.90
CA ASN A 132 -43.10 -26.32 -54.44
C ASN A 132 -43.08 -27.76 -53.90
N GLY A 133 -42.19 -28.03 -52.94
CA GLY A 133 -42.06 -29.34 -52.34
C GLY A 133 -41.71 -29.25 -50.86
N ARG A 134 -42.14 -30.26 -50.10
CA ARG A 134 -41.85 -30.41 -48.67
C ARG A 134 -40.65 -31.33 -48.45
N ILE A 135 -39.88 -31.03 -47.41
CA ILE A 135 -38.85 -31.92 -46.85
C ILE A 135 -39.00 -31.90 -45.33
N THR A 136 -39.31 -33.04 -44.72
CA THR A 136 -39.43 -33.17 -43.27
C THR A 136 -38.51 -34.25 -42.74
N VAL A 137 -37.61 -33.90 -41.81
CA VAL A 137 -36.88 -34.87 -40.99
C VAL A 137 -37.78 -35.26 -39.81
N ARG A 138 -38.11 -36.55 -39.69
CA ARG A 138 -38.90 -37.10 -38.57
C ARG A 138 -38.06 -37.24 -37.31
N GLU A 139 -38.70 -37.50 -36.17
CA GLU A 139 -38.06 -37.77 -34.87
C GLU A 139 -37.03 -38.91 -34.93
N ASP A 140 -37.20 -39.90 -35.82
CA ASP A 140 -36.25 -41.00 -36.05
C ASP A 140 -35.03 -40.62 -36.93
N GLY A 141 -34.88 -39.33 -37.24
CA GLY A 141 -33.83 -38.80 -38.13
C GLY A 141 -34.02 -39.13 -39.61
N ARG A 142 -35.12 -39.78 -40.01
CA ARG A 142 -35.37 -40.13 -41.42
C ARG A 142 -36.15 -39.04 -42.14
N LEU A 143 -35.73 -38.77 -43.37
CA LEU A 143 -36.44 -37.91 -44.30
C LEU A 143 -37.83 -38.49 -44.65
N ASP A 144 -38.79 -37.62 -44.87
CA ASP A 144 -40.16 -37.97 -45.19
C ASP A 144 -40.29 -38.79 -46.48
N PHE A 145 -39.37 -38.55 -47.42
CA PHE A 145 -39.22 -39.27 -48.69
C PHE A 145 -38.19 -40.43 -48.69
N ALA A 146 -37.69 -40.85 -47.52
CA ALA A 146 -36.65 -41.90 -47.43
C ALA A 146 -37.05 -43.25 -48.07
N ASP A 147 -38.35 -43.54 -48.09
CA ASP A 147 -38.92 -44.74 -48.72
C ASP A 147 -38.68 -44.79 -50.24
N LEU A 148 -38.63 -43.64 -50.92
CA LEU A 148 -38.47 -43.55 -52.37
C LEU A 148 -37.09 -44.03 -52.88
N TYR A 149 -36.08 -44.14 -52.00
CA TYR A 149 -34.74 -44.61 -52.34
C TYR A 149 -34.24 -45.80 -51.50
N ALA A 150 -34.79 -46.05 -50.32
CA ALA A 150 -34.32 -47.12 -49.43
C ALA A 150 -34.54 -48.55 -49.96
N SER A 151 -35.45 -48.75 -50.93
CA SER A 151 -35.80 -50.09 -51.46
C SER A 151 -34.92 -50.60 -52.61
N ALA A 152 -33.87 -49.89 -53.01
CA ALA A 152 -32.99 -50.29 -54.11
C ALA A 152 -31.67 -50.93 -53.60
N PRO A 153 -31.49 -52.27 -53.68
CA PRO A 153 -30.17 -52.86 -53.43
C PRO A 153 -29.17 -52.37 -54.49
N PRO A 154 -27.87 -52.21 -54.15
CA PRO A 154 -26.87 -51.62 -55.03
C PRO A 154 -26.54 -52.54 -56.22
N ARG A 155 -27.33 -52.42 -57.30
CA ARG A 155 -27.01 -53.01 -58.59
C ARG A 155 -25.74 -52.36 -59.12
N GLN A 156 -24.66 -53.15 -59.21
CA GLN A 156 -23.49 -52.76 -60.00
C GLN A 156 -23.95 -52.40 -61.43
N PRO A 157 -23.51 -51.26 -61.99
CA PRO A 157 -23.97 -50.79 -63.31
C PRO A 157 -23.33 -51.59 -64.44
N SER A 158 -23.79 -52.82 -64.65
CA SER A 158 -23.38 -53.74 -65.71
C SER A 158 -23.97 -53.36 -67.09
N GLY A 159 -23.80 -52.10 -67.48
CA GLY A 159 -24.26 -51.58 -68.77
C GLY A 159 -23.62 -50.23 -69.10
N LYS A 160 -23.26 -50.03 -70.37
CA LYS A 160 -22.83 -48.71 -70.88
C LYS A 160 -24.05 -47.78 -70.86
N SER A 161 -24.14 -46.91 -69.86
CA SER A 161 -25.21 -45.92 -69.77
C SER A 161 -25.20 -45.00 -70.99
N THR A 162 -26.37 -44.72 -71.53
CA THR A 162 -26.54 -43.76 -72.64
C THR A 162 -26.29 -42.34 -72.11
N PRO A 163 -25.38 -41.55 -72.71
CA PRO A 163 -25.16 -40.17 -72.30
C PRO A 163 -26.45 -39.34 -72.38
N LEU A 164 -26.57 -38.39 -71.46
CA LEU A 164 -27.66 -37.41 -71.39
C LEU A 164 -27.04 -36.02 -71.48
N HIS A 165 -27.46 -35.25 -72.48
CA HIS A 165 -27.01 -33.89 -72.76
C HIS A 165 -28.22 -32.94 -72.67
N ILE A 166 -28.11 -31.89 -71.85
CA ILE A 166 -29.16 -30.87 -71.65
C ILE A 166 -28.53 -29.50 -71.92
N ASN A 167 -28.84 -28.91 -73.08
CA ASN A 167 -28.29 -27.63 -73.51
C ASN A 167 -28.71 -26.46 -72.60
N GLU A 168 -29.94 -26.48 -72.08
CA GLU A 168 -30.40 -25.51 -71.07
C GLU A 168 -31.39 -26.17 -70.10
N LEU A 169 -31.08 -26.11 -68.80
CA LEU A 169 -31.96 -26.46 -67.69
C LEU A 169 -32.27 -25.17 -66.91
N VAL A 170 -33.56 -24.87 -66.71
CA VAL A 170 -34.00 -23.68 -65.95
C VAL A 170 -35.06 -24.06 -64.91
N VAL A 171 -34.95 -23.53 -63.70
CA VAL A 171 -35.98 -23.59 -62.67
C VAL A 171 -36.31 -22.16 -62.22
N THR A 172 -37.59 -21.82 -62.13
CA THR A 172 -38.07 -20.47 -61.75
C THR A 172 -39.15 -20.52 -60.66
N GLY A 173 -39.08 -19.58 -59.72
CA GLY A 173 -40.10 -19.39 -58.68
C GLY A 173 -40.31 -20.60 -57.77
N ALA A 174 -39.28 -21.43 -57.59
CA ALA A 174 -39.38 -22.65 -56.81
C ALA A 174 -39.32 -22.36 -55.29
N HIS A 175 -40.00 -23.16 -54.47
CA HIS A 175 -40.06 -23.01 -53.02
C HIS A 175 -39.89 -24.38 -52.34
N ILE A 176 -39.08 -24.49 -51.30
CA ILE A 176 -38.97 -25.72 -50.48
C ILE A 176 -39.33 -25.40 -49.04
N ASP A 177 -40.29 -26.14 -48.51
CA ASP A 177 -40.72 -26.07 -47.11
C ASP A 177 -39.96 -27.13 -46.32
N TYR A 178 -38.99 -26.71 -45.49
CA TYR A 178 -38.14 -27.59 -44.70
C TYR A 178 -38.55 -27.59 -43.22
N ALA A 179 -38.69 -28.78 -42.64
CA ALA A 179 -38.91 -28.99 -41.21
C ALA A 179 -38.00 -30.08 -40.65
N ASP A 180 -37.53 -29.91 -39.42
CA ASP A 180 -36.72 -30.87 -38.69
C ASP A 180 -37.26 -31.08 -37.27
N ALA A 181 -37.82 -32.26 -37.03
CA ALA A 181 -38.34 -32.72 -35.75
C ALA A 181 -37.37 -33.66 -35.01
N SER A 182 -36.15 -33.87 -35.52
CA SER A 182 -35.12 -34.66 -34.83
C SER A 182 -34.33 -33.86 -33.80
N LEU A 183 -34.45 -32.53 -33.81
CA LEU A 183 -33.78 -31.60 -32.90
C LEU A 183 -34.55 -31.44 -31.58
N PRO A 184 -33.86 -31.19 -30.43
CA PRO A 184 -34.51 -30.93 -29.14
C PRO A 184 -35.46 -29.72 -29.10
N GLN A 185 -35.35 -28.84 -30.11
CA GLN A 185 -36.33 -27.82 -30.43
C GLN A 185 -36.63 -27.94 -31.93
N PRO A 186 -37.88 -28.19 -32.35
CA PRO A 186 -38.20 -28.33 -33.77
C PRO A 186 -37.82 -27.08 -34.58
N PHE A 187 -37.21 -27.29 -35.75
CA PHE A 187 -36.80 -26.22 -36.66
C PHE A 187 -37.64 -26.23 -37.93
N ALA A 188 -38.00 -25.06 -38.46
CA ALA A 188 -38.72 -24.93 -39.72
C ALA A 188 -38.30 -23.67 -40.49
N THR A 189 -38.25 -23.75 -41.82
CA THR A 189 -37.94 -22.62 -42.73
C THR A 189 -38.46 -22.88 -44.14
N GLN A 190 -38.76 -21.82 -44.88
CA GLN A 190 -39.20 -21.85 -46.28
C GLN A 190 -38.13 -21.22 -47.17
N LEU A 191 -37.50 -22.04 -48.01
CA LEU A 191 -36.49 -21.63 -48.98
C LEU A 191 -37.18 -21.28 -50.31
N GLY A 192 -37.46 -20.00 -50.53
CA GLY A 192 -38.01 -19.47 -51.77
C GLY A 192 -38.17 -17.94 -51.78
N PRO A 193 -38.32 -17.30 -52.95
CA PRO A 193 -38.30 -17.91 -54.28
C PRO A 193 -36.89 -18.32 -54.70
N MET A 194 -36.77 -19.48 -55.34
CA MET A 194 -35.54 -20.02 -55.88
C MET A 194 -35.52 -19.97 -57.41
N SER A 195 -34.31 -19.85 -57.96
CA SER A 195 -34.00 -20.06 -59.36
C SER A 195 -32.71 -20.89 -59.51
N PHE A 196 -32.67 -21.70 -60.57
CA PHE A 196 -31.51 -22.51 -60.91
C PHE A 196 -31.37 -22.57 -62.43
N THR A 197 -30.19 -22.29 -62.96
CA THR A 197 -29.90 -22.38 -64.41
C THR A 197 -28.61 -23.17 -64.61
N VAL A 198 -28.61 -24.12 -65.54
CA VAL A 198 -27.39 -24.82 -65.99
C VAL A 198 -27.40 -24.92 -67.51
N ARG A 199 -26.26 -24.72 -68.16
CA ARG A 199 -26.09 -24.81 -69.61
C ARG A 199 -25.17 -25.97 -69.99
N ASP A 200 -25.48 -26.62 -71.10
CA ASP A 200 -24.69 -27.69 -71.75
C ASP A 200 -24.23 -28.81 -70.79
N PHE A 201 -25.16 -29.24 -69.92
CA PHE A 201 -24.97 -30.28 -68.91
C PHE A 201 -24.89 -31.68 -69.52
N GLN A 202 -23.92 -32.49 -69.10
CA GLN A 202 -23.59 -33.78 -69.72
C GLN A 202 -23.31 -34.89 -68.70
N THR A 203 -23.88 -36.08 -68.90
CA THR A 203 -23.50 -37.28 -68.15
C THR A 203 -22.44 -38.08 -68.92
N GLY A 204 -21.27 -38.29 -68.29
CA GLY A 204 -20.16 -39.05 -68.87
C GLY A 204 -19.09 -38.23 -69.63
N GLY A 205 -19.27 -36.92 -69.76
CA GLY A 205 -18.24 -36.00 -70.29
C GLY A 205 -17.31 -35.44 -69.21
N HIS A 206 -16.14 -34.94 -69.62
CA HIS A 206 -15.20 -34.20 -68.76
C HIS A 206 -15.43 -32.67 -68.76
N GLU A 207 -16.30 -32.17 -69.63
CA GLU A 207 -16.64 -30.75 -69.71
C GLU A 207 -17.40 -30.30 -68.45
N ARG A 208 -17.15 -29.06 -68.02
CA ARG A 208 -17.77 -28.48 -66.82
C ARG A 208 -18.89 -27.53 -67.24
N ALA A 209 -20.13 -27.95 -67.03
CA ALA A 209 -21.35 -27.22 -67.35
C ALA A 209 -21.49 -25.98 -66.44
N PRO A 210 -21.52 -24.74 -66.99
CA PRO A 210 -21.72 -23.54 -66.18
C PRO A 210 -23.14 -23.50 -65.61
N GLY A 211 -23.26 -23.03 -64.37
CA GLY A 211 -24.53 -22.94 -63.67
C GLY A 211 -24.58 -21.85 -62.61
N GLU A 212 -25.81 -21.46 -62.30
CA GLU A 212 -26.16 -20.40 -61.36
C GLU A 212 -27.35 -20.86 -60.50
N PHE A 213 -27.33 -20.51 -59.23
CA PHE A 213 -28.39 -20.73 -58.26
C PHE A 213 -28.61 -19.45 -57.44
N ALA A 214 -29.87 -19.12 -57.17
CA ALA A 214 -30.23 -18.07 -56.24
C ALA A 214 -31.50 -18.48 -55.47
N ALA A 215 -31.53 -18.20 -54.17
CA ALA A 215 -32.65 -18.47 -53.28
C ALA A 215 -32.70 -17.44 -52.13
N ALA A 216 -33.87 -17.28 -51.53
CA ALA A 216 -34.07 -16.52 -50.30
C ALA A 216 -34.82 -17.37 -49.26
N THR A 217 -34.87 -16.93 -48.00
CA THR A 217 -35.74 -17.50 -46.96
C THR A 217 -36.78 -16.49 -46.47
N GLU A 218 -37.79 -16.99 -45.74
CA GLU A 218 -38.80 -16.16 -45.07
C GLU A 218 -38.20 -15.13 -44.08
N SER A 219 -36.96 -15.34 -43.64
CA SER A 219 -36.21 -14.46 -42.75
C SER A 219 -35.39 -13.38 -43.47
N GLY A 220 -35.47 -13.29 -44.81
CA GLY A 220 -34.70 -12.34 -45.61
C GLY A 220 -33.23 -12.73 -45.76
N GLU A 221 -32.89 -14.00 -45.56
CA GLU A 221 -31.55 -14.55 -45.78
C GLU A 221 -31.42 -14.86 -47.28
N THR A 222 -30.23 -14.70 -47.85
CA THR A 222 -29.98 -14.89 -49.28
C THR A 222 -28.91 -15.92 -49.52
N PHE A 223 -29.13 -16.79 -50.50
CA PHE A 223 -28.22 -17.86 -50.89
C PHE A 223 -27.99 -17.75 -52.39
N SER A 224 -26.74 -17.71 -52.83
CA SER A 224 -26.39 -17.73 -54.24
C SER A 224 -25.14 -18.57 -54.50
N TRP A 225 -25.11 -19.22 -55.65
CA TRP A 225 -23.95 -19.93 -56.15
C TRP A 225 -23.79 -19.66 -57.65
N GLN A 226 -22.55 -19.42 -58.08
CA GLN A 226 -22.19 -19.28 -59.49
C GLN A 226 -20.93 -20.11 -59.75
N GLY A 227 -20.95 -20.98 -60.75
CA GLY A 227 -19.84 -21.90 -60.97
C GLY A 227 -20.01 -22.85 -62.14
N THR A 228 -19.30 -23.97 -62.08
CA THR A 228 -19.30 -25.01 -63.12
C THR A 228 -19.34 -26.40 -62.48
N LEU A 229 -20.13 -27.32 -63.04
CA LEU A 229 -20.39 -28.68 -62.55
C LEU A 229 -19.97 -29.74 -63.57
N ALA A 230 -19.39 -30.85 -63.12
CA ALA A 230 -19.14 -32.06 -63.91
C ALA A 230 -19.49 -33.32 -63.10
N LEU A 231 -19.90 -34.39 -63.78
CA LEU A 231 -20.30 -35.66 -63.17
C LEU A 231 -19.29 -36.80 -63.36
N SER A 232 -18.25 -36.64 -64.18
CA SER A 232 -17.32 -37.72 -64.52
C SER A 232 -15.90 -37.18 -64.75
N PRO A 233 -15.05 -37.05 -63.71
CA PRO A 233 -15.36 -37.27 -62.28
C PRO A 233 -16.33 -36.23 -61.73
N LEU A 234 -16.99 -36.54 -60.60
CA LEU A 234 -17.84 -35.58 -59.90
C LEU A 234 -16.98 -34.42 -59.40
N ALA A 235 -17.19 -33.22 -59.96
CA ALA A 235 -16.42 -32.03 -59.63
C ALA A 235 -17.28 -30.77 -59.72
N SER A 236 -16.97 -29.80 -58.87
CA SER A 236 -17.63 -28.49 -58.82
C SER A 236 -16.62 -27.41 -58.46
N ARG A 237 -16.63 -26.31 -59.19
CA ARG A 237 -15.85 -25.10 -58.87
C ARG A 237 -16.76 -23.90 -58.97
N GLY A 238 -16.78 -23.02 -57.97
CA GLY A 238 -17.63 -21.84 -57.98
C GLY A 238 -17.41 -20.91 -56.80
N GLU A 239 -18.23 -19.86 -56.75
CA GLU A 239 -18.35 -18.93 -55.64
C GLU A 239 -19.74 -19.10 -55.01
N ILE A 240 -19.78 -19.36 -53.70
CA ILE A 240 -21.00 -19.32 -52.88
C ILE A 240 -21.03 -17.96 -52.18
N ARG A 241 -22.19 -17.30 -52.17
CA ARG A 241 -22.47 -16.22 -51.23
C ARG A 241 -23.73 -16.54 -50.43
N ILE A 242 -23.61 -16.49 -49.12
CA ILE A 242 -24.73 -16.47 -48.18
C ILE A 242 -24.74 -15.06 -47.55
N GLY A 243 -25.88 -14.39 -47.52
CA GLY A 243 -26.00 -13.02 -46.99
C GLY A 243 -27.15 -12.89 -46.00
N ASN A 244 -26.94 -12.09 -44.95
CA ASN A 244 -27.91 -11.78 -43.89
C ASN A 244 -28.40 -13.02 -43.10
N LEU A 245 -27.60 -14.09 -43.01
CA LEU A 245 -27.94 -15.32 -42.27
C LEU A 245 -28.16 -15.02 -40.78
N SER A 246 -29.32 -15.38 -40.23
CA SER A 246 -29.70 -15.06 -38.84
C SER A 246 -29.19 -16.13 -37.88
N ILE A 247 -28.12 -15.87 -37.14
CA ILE A 247 -27.51 -16.88 -36.24
C ILE A 247 -28.51 -17.35 -35.18
N LYS A 248 -29.32 -16.41 -34.66
CA LYS A 248 -30.40 -16.69 -33.70
C LYS A 248 -31.42 -17.71 -34.22
N LYS A 249 -31.76 -17.67 -35.50
CA LYS A 249 -32.70 -18.62 -36.14
C LYS A 249 -32.23 -20.07 -36.05
N TYR A 250 -30.92 -20.29 -36.14
CA TYR A 250 -30.31 -21.63 -36.12
C TYR A 250 -29.95 -22.13 -34.70
N THR A 251 -30.38 -21.45 -33.63
CA THR A 251 -30.15 -21.87 -32.23
C THR A 251 -30.44 -23.35 -31.96
N PRO A 252 -31.50 -23.99 -32.49
CA PRO A 252 -31.74 -25.43 -32.30
C PRO A 252 -30.56 -26.35 -32.67
N PHE A 253 -29.75 -25.96 -33.67
CA PHE A 253 -28.61 -26.76 -34.13
C PHE A 253 -27.37 -26.69 -33.24
N TYR A 254 -27.18 -25.59 -32.47
CA TYR A 254 -25.94 -25.36 -31.70
C TYR A 254 -26.16 -25.06 -30.21
N GLY A 255 -27.36 -24.64 -29.77
CA GLY A 255 -27.65 -24.20 -28.40
C GLY A 255 -27.37 -25.26 -27.32
N HIS A 256 -27.39 -26.54 -27.69
CA HIS A 256 -27.03 -27.66 -26.81
C HIS A 256 -25.52 -27.79 -26.56
N ARG A 257 -24.66 -27.06 -27.30
CA ARG A 257 -23.18 -27.12 -27.21
C ARG A 257 -22.55 -25.89 -26.56
N VAL A 258 -23.35 -24.85 -26.28
CA VAL A 258 -22.88 -23.54 -25.77
C VAL A 258 -23.57 -23.19 -24.46
N ARG A 259 -22.87 -22.46 -23.58
CA ARG A 259 -23.37 -22.01 -22.27
C ARG A 259 -23.93 -20.58 -22.28
N PHE A 260 -24.10 -20.01 -23.49
CA PHE A 260 -24.59 -18.66 -23.74
C PHE A 260 -25.78 -18.67 -24.69
N ASP A 261 -26.64 -17.65 -24.58
CA ASP A 261 -27.77 -17.44 -25.50
C ASP A 261 -27.42 -16.36 -26.53
N VAL A 262 -27.80 -16.59 -27.79
CA VAL A 262 -27.62 -15.62 -28.89
C VAL A 262 -28.86 -14.74 -28.99
N LEU A 263 -28.77 -13.52 -28.48
CA LEU A 263 -29.86 -12.55 -28.47
C LEU A 263 -30.13 -11.94 -29.85
N ASP A 264 -29.10 -11.79 -30.67
CA ASP A 264 -29.11 -11.21 -32.02
C ASP A 264 -27.81 -11.57 -32.75
N GLY A 265 -27.75 -11.43 -34.07
CA GLY A 265 -26.53 -11.61 -34.86
C GLY A 265 -26.75 -12.08 -36.29
N LYS A 266 -26.07 -11.42 -37.24
CA LYS A 266 -26.21 -11.63 -38.68
C LYS A 266 -24.87 -11.97 -39.33
N MET A 267 -24.85 -12.93 -40.24
CA MET A 267 -23.63 -13.39 -40.90
C MET A 267 -23.75 -13.41 -42.42
N ASP A 268 -22.72 -12.88 -43.09
CA ASP A 268 -22.46 -13.11 -44.51
C ASP A 268 -21.26 -14.05 -44.67
N ILE A 269 -21.30 -14.91 -45.67
CA ILE A 269 -20.22 -15.83 -46.06
C ILE A 269 -20.01 -15.71 -47.57
N ALA A 270 -18.79 -15.43 -48.01
CA ALA A 270 -18.38 -15.52 -49.41
C ALA A 270 -17.26 -16.56 -49.55
N LEU A 271 -17.47 -17.63 -50.31
CA LEU A 271 -16.57 -18.78 -50.38
C LEU A 271 -16.33 -19.20 -51.83
N ARG A 272 -15.09 -19.02 -52.32
CA ARG A 272 -14.65 -19.59 -53.60
C ARG A 272 -14.04 -20.96 -53.36
N TYR A 273 -14.63 -21.98 -53.98
CA TYR A 273 -14.28 -23.37 -53.74
C TYR A 273 -13.98 -24.14 -55.04
N GLU A 274 -13.17 -25.18 -54.90
CA GLU A 274 -13.05 -26.28 -55.86
C GLU A 274 -13.13 -27.61 -55.12
N ILE A 275 -14.08 -28.45 -55.53
CA ILE A 275 -14.31 -29.80 -55.03
C ILE A 275 -14.19 -30.77 -56.21
N ALA A 276 -13.53 -31.90 -56.02
CA ALA A 276 -13.50 -33.00 -56.97
C ALA A 276 -13.39 -34.35 -56.24
N VAL A 277 -14.11 -35.35 -56.74
CA VAL A 277 -14.13 -36.71 -56.19
C VAL A 277 -13.41 -37.64 -57.17
N GLY A 278 -12.12 -37.86 -56.96
CA GLY A 278 -11.26 -38.68 -57.81
C GLY A 278 -10.89 -39.98 -57.12
N THR A 279 -11.14 -41.12 -57.79
CA THR A 279 -10.70 -42.47 -57.34
C THR A 279 -10.90 -42.74 -55.84
N GLY A 280 -12.09 -42.43 -55.31
CA GLY A 280 -12.45 -42.66 -53.90
C GLY A 280 -11.92 -41.64 -52.88
N ARG A 281 -11.23 -40.57 -53.31
CA ARG A 281 -10.82 -39.45 -52.45
C ARG A 281 -11.54 -38.16 -52.81
N LEU A 282 -12.07 -37.49 -51.79
CA LEU A 282 -12.58 -36.12 -51.88
C LEU A 282 -11.39 -35.14 -51.85
N SER A 283 -11.37 -34.19 -52.77
CA SER A 283 -10.55 -32.98 -52.68
C SER A 283 -11.46 -31.81 -52.34
N VAL A 284 -11.06 -30.97 -51.37
CA VAL A 284 -11.68 -29.67 -51.10
C VAL A 284 -10.58 -28.62 -51.05
N ARG A 285 -10.72 -27.57 -51.85
CA ARG A 285 -9.91 -26.35 -51.74
C ARG A 285 -10.83 -25.15 -51.66
N ALA A 286 -10.61 -24.30 -50.66
CA ALA A 286 -11.21 -22.96 -50.57
C ALA A 286 -10.10 -21.91 -50.61
N ARG A 287 -10.34 -20.80 -51.31
CA ARG A 287 -9.38 -19.68 -51.39
C ARG A 287 -10.10 -18.34 -51.37
N ARG A 288 -9.52 -17.35 -50.67
CA ARG A 288 -10.13 -16.01 -50.50
C ARG A 288 -11.57 -16.10 -49.96
N GLY A 289 -11.80 -17.01 -49.01
CA GLY A 289 -13.03 -16.99 -48.24
C GLY A 289 -13.09 -15.72 -47.38
N ALA A 290 -14.30 -15.20 -47.21
CA ALA A 290 -14.59 -14.11 -46.30
C ALA A 290 -15.85 -14.45 -45.50
N LEU A 291 -15.85 -14.08 -44.22
CA LEU A 291 -16.97 -14.22 -43.30
C LEU A 291 -17.14 -12.88 -42.58
N THR A 292 -18.31 -12.29 -42.63
CA THR A 292 -18.61 -11.01 -41.97
C THR A 292 -19.80 -11.19 -41.05
N LEU A 293 -19.53 -11.11 -39.76
CA LEU A 293 -20.50 -11.13 -38.68
C LEU A 293 -20.83 -9.69 -38.28
N ARG A 294 -22.11 -9.38 -38.05
CA ARG A 294 -22.61 -8.09 -37.57
C ARG A 294 -23.59 -8.28 -36.42
N ASP A 295 -23.63 -7.29 -35.52
CA ASP A 295 -24.63 -7.15 -34.46
C ASP A 295 -24.79 -8.36 -33.53
N LEU A 296 -23.74 -9.20 -33.39
CA LEU A 296 -23.82 -10.40 -32.54
C LEU A 296 -23.91 -10.00 -31.07
N LYS A 297 -24.95 -10.48 -30.39
CA LYS A 297 -25.19 -10.22 -28.96
C LYS A 297 -25.31 -11.55 -28.23
N LEU A 298 -24.36 -11.81 -27.32
CA LEU A 298 -24.28 -13.02 -26.50
C LEU A 298 -24.58 -12.68 -25.03
N ALA A 299 -25.40 -13.49 -24.36
CA ALA A 299 -25.72 -13.32 -22.94
C ALA A 299 -25.45 -14.61 -22.13
N GLU A 300 -25.27 -14.46 -20.82
CA GLU A 300 -25.37 -15.58 -19.88
C GLU A 300 -26.78 -16.21 -20.03
N ARG A 301 -26.86 -17.56 -20.05
CA ARG A 301 -28.12 -18.26 -20.37
C ARG A 301 -29.29 -17.79 -19.48
N GLY A 302 -30.38 -17.39 -20.12
CA GLY A 302 -31.58 -16.84 -19.47
C GLY A 302 -31.54 -15.34 -19.14
N GLN A 303 -30.45 -14.62 -19.46
CA GLN A 303 -30.36 -13.17 -19.24
C GLN A 303 -30.66 -12.36 -20.52
N ALA A 304 -31.29 -11.20 -20.34
CA ALA A 304 -31.59 -10.26 -21.42
C ALA A 304 -30.49 -9.22 -21.69
N VAL A 305 -29.50 -9.11 -20.79
CA VAL A 305 -28.36 -8.19 -20.93
C VAL A 305 -27.23 -8.92 -21.66
N PRO A 306 -26.68 -8.39 -22.77
CA PRO A 306 -25.55 -9.00 -23.44
C PRO A 306 -24.27 -8.86 -22.61
N ALA A 307 -23.57 -9.97 -22.38
CA ALA A 307 -22.23 -9.99 -21.80
C ALA A 307 -21.14 -9.72 -22.85
N VAL A 308 -21.42 -10.03 -24.13
CA VAL A 308 -20.58 -9.67 -25.28
C VAL A 308 -21.47 -9.15 -26.40
N ALA A 309 -21.16 -7.97 -26.92
CA ALA A 309 -21.76 -7.41 -28.13
C ALA A 309 -20.66 -7.10 -29.15
N ILE A 310 -20.80 -7.60 -30.38
CA ILE A 310 -19.83 -7.42 -31.46
C ILE A 310 -20.52 -6.68 -32.60
N GLY A 311 -20.15 -5.43 -32.83
CA GLY A 311 -20.70 -4.61 -33.91
C GLY A 311 -20.32 -5.16 -35.29
N THR A 312 -19.05 -5.46 -35.52
CA THR A 312 -18.60 -6.23 -36.70
C THR A 312 -17.38 -7.09 -36.39
N LEU A 313 -17.38 -8.34 -36.86
CA LEU A 313 -16.22 -9.22 -36.93
C LEU A 313 -16.07 -9.72 -38.37
N ALA A 314 -14.98 -9.35 -39.03
CA ALA A 314 -14.68 -9.72 -40.41
C ALA A 314 -13.43 -10.60 -40.49
N LEU A 315 -13.58 -11.83 -40.96
CA LEU A 315 -12.48 -12.72 -41.33
C LEU A 315 -12.32 -12.67 -42.85
N SER A 316 -11.09 -12.51 -43.33
CA SER A 316 -10.80 -12.44 -44.77
C SER A 316 -9.54 -13.21 -45.14
N GLY A 317 -9.43 -13.55 -46.43
CA GLY A 317 -8.32 -14.35 -46.94
C GLY A 317 -8.34 -15.82 -46.49
N ILE A 318 -9.50 -16.32 -46.06
CA ILE A 318 -9.63 -17.69 -45.56
C ILE A 318 -9.22 -18.66 -46.67
N THR A 319 -8.25 -19.52 -46.38
CA THR A 319 -7.80 -20.61 -47.26
C THR A 319 -7.87 -21.93 -46.52
N ILE A 320 -8.33 -22.95 -47.25
CA ILE A 320 -8.41 -24.35 -46.79
C ILE A 320 -7.88 -25.19 -47.95
N ASP A 321 -6.86 -26.01 -47.71
CA ASP A 321 -6.43 -27.02 -48.68
C ASP A 321 -6.45 -28.39 -48.01
N SER A 322 -7.41 -29.24 -48.42
CA SER A 322 -7.56 -30.59 -47.87
C SER A 322 -6.65 -31.61 -48.57
N GLN A 323 -5.72 -31.18 -49.44
CA GLN A 323 -4.88 -32.08 -50.24
C GLN A 323 -3.44 -31.58 -50.45
N SER A 324 -2.59 -31.83 -49.46
CA SER A 324 -1.20 -32.21 -49.71
C SER A 324 -1.08 -33.74 -49.68
N ALA A 325 -0.40 -34.33 -50.68
CA ALA A 325 -0.25 -35.79 -50.77
C ALA A 325 0.70 -36.38 -49.70
N GLN A 326 1.39 -35.53 -48.93
CA GLN A 326 2.35 -35.90 -47.88
C GLN A 326 1.87 -35.63 -46.44
N SER A 327 0.72 -34.99 -46.21
CA SER A 327 0.30 -34.59 -44.84
C SER A 327 -1.13 -34.99 -44.50
N THR A 328 -1.30 -35.52 -43.28
CA THR A 328 -2.60 -35.92 -42.70
C THR A 328 -3.31 -34.76 -41.97
N ARG A 329 -2.63 -33.64 -41.71
CA ARG A 329 -3.24 -32.44 -41.11
C ARG A 329 -4.07 -31.67 -42.15
N GLN A 330 -5.18 -31.12 -41.69
CA GLN A 330 -5.91 -30.06 -42.40
C GLN A 330 -5.36 -28.70 -41.94
N ALA A 331 -5.05 -27.80 -42.86
CA ALA A 331 -4.59 -26.45 -42.54
C ALA A 331 -5.68 -25.41 -42.86
N LEU A 332 -5.93 -24.50 -41.91
CA LEU A 332 -6.82 -23.36 -42.01
C LEU A 332 -6.00 -22.08 -41.79
N HIS A 333 -5.79 -21.31 -42.85
CA HIS A 333 -5.06 -20.05 -42.78
C HIS A 333 -6.01 -18.88 -43.04
N VAL A 334 -5.97 -17.87 -42.16
CA VAL A 334 -6.77 -16.64 -42.23
C VAL A 334 -5.82 -15.44 -42.35
N GLU A 335 -5.94 -14.66 -43.43
CA GLU A 335 -5.01 -13.55 -43.69
C GLU A 335 -5.24 -12.39 -42.70
N HIS A 336 -6.49 -11.94 -42.52
CA HIS A 336 -6.84 -10.89 -41.57
C HIS A 336 -8.13 -11.20 -40.79
N ILE A 337 -8.12 -10.88 -39.49
CA ILE A 337 -9.27 -10.84 -38.59
C ILE A 337 -9.43 -9.40 -38.08
N ALA A 338 -10.54 -8.75 -38.42
CA ALA A 338 -10.89 -7.40 -37.95
C ALA A 338 -12.11 -7.45 -37.01
N LEU A 339 -12.02 -6.79 -35.86
CA LEU A 339 -13.09 -6.67 -34.86
C LEU A 339 -13.34 -5.19 -34.57
N ASP A 340 -14.51 -4.66 -34.92
CA ASP A 340 -14.83 -3.24 -34.81
C ASP A 340 -16.08 -3.00 -33.95
N ASN A 341 -16.05 -1.92 -33.16
CA ASN A 341 -17.17 -1.41 -32.36
C ASN A 341 -17.82 -2.49 -31.49
N SER A 342 -17.07 -3.01 -30.51
CA SER A 342 -17.49 -4.13 -29.65
C SER A 342 -17.55 -3.73 -28.19
N THR A 343 -18.41 -4.39 -27.41
CA THR A 343 -18.55 -4.21 -25.96
C THR A 343 -18.40 -5.56 -25.27
N VAL A 344 -17.57 -5.61 -24.22
CA VAL A 344 -17.27 -6.84 -23.47
C VAL A 344 -17.44 -6.56 -21.97
N ALA A 345 -18.42 -7.19 -21.35
CA ALA A 345 -18.67 -7.08 -19.91
C ALA A 345 -17.80 -8.08 -19.14
N LEU A 346 -16.85 -7.55 -18.36
CA LEU A 346 -15.86 -8.30 -17.61
C LEU A 346 -16.20 -8.22 -16.11
N ARG A 347 -17.20 -9.00 -15.71
CA ARG A 347 -17.65 -9.11 -14.30
C ARG A 347 -16.80 -10.13 -13.53
N HIS A 348 -16.26 -9.70 -12.40
CA HIS A 348 -15.62 -10.52 -11.38
C HIS A 348 -16.52 -10.55 -10.12
N ASP A 349 -16.99 -11.75 -9.79
CA ASP A 349 -17.83 -12.01 -8.62
C ASP A 349 -17.31 -13.26 -7.87
N ALA A 350 -17.96 -13.68 -6.78
CA ALA A 350 -17.50 -14.79 -5.93
C ALA A 350 -17.33 -16.15 -6.67
N GLY A 351 -17.93 -16.32 -7.86
CA GLY A 351 -17.71 -17.47 -8.74
C GLY A 351 -16.56 -17.29 -9.75
N GLY A 352 -15.67 -16.31 -9.56
CA GLY A 352 -14.59 -15.96 -10.50
C GLY A 352 -15.06 -15.07 -11.66
N LEU A 353 -14.38 -15.14 -12.80
CA LEU A 353 -14.67 -14.27 -13.96
C LEU A 353 -15.85 -14.78 -14.80
N SER A 354 -16.88 -13.96 -15.02
CA SER A 354 -18.09 -14.31 -15.80
C SER A 354 -17.76 -14.83 -17.21
N LEU A 355 -16.91 -14.13 -17.96
CA LEU A 355 -16.50 -14.50 -19.33
C LEU A 355 -15.89 -15.90 -19.42
N ALA A 356 -15.16 -16.35 -18.40
CA ALA A 356 -14.57 -17.70 -18.40
C ALA A 356 -15.66 -18.78 -18.35
N ARG A 357 -16.78 -18.53 -17.64
CA ARG A 357 -17.91 -19.47 -17.51
C ARG A 357 -18.65 -19.66 -18.83
N LEU A 358 -18.77 -18.60 -19.65
CA LEU A 358 -19.43 -18.62 -20.96
C LEU A 358 -18.72 -19.56 -21.96
N PHE A 359 -17.38 -19.61 -21.92
CA PHE A 359 -16.54 -20.36 -22.86
C PHE A 359 -15.91 -21.62 -22.24
N THR A 360 -16.20 -21.95 -20.98
CA THR A 360 -15.85 -23.25 -20.41
C THR A 360 -16.56 -24.36 -21.19
N PRO A 361 -15.88 -25.43 -21.65
CA PRO A 361 -16.50 -26.53 -22.37
C PRO A 361 -17.74 -27.08 -21.68
N ALA A 362 -18.78 -27.35 -22.47
CA ALA A 362 -19.95 -28.09 -22.03
C ALA A 362 -19.61 -29.60 -22.02
N ASP A 363 -18.76 -30.02 -21.07
CA ASP A 363 -18.36 -31.42 -20.91
C ASP A 363 -19.58 -32.33 -20.71
N ALA A 364 -19.49 -33.53 -21.27
CA ALA A 364 -20.54 -34.55 -21.24
C ALA A 364 -20.66 -35.21 -19.85
N GLY A 365 -21.11 -34.43 -18.85
CA GLY A 365 -21.13 -34.79 -17.43
C GLY A 365 -22.49 -34.76 -16.74
N GLU A 366 -23.57 -34.32 -17.41
CA GLU A 366 -24.93 -34.31 -16.86
C GLU A 366 -25.90 -35.17 -17.68
N VAL A 367 -25.58 -36.48 -17.79
CA VAL A 367 -26.62 -37.49 -17.91
C VAL A 367 -27.12 -37.77 -16.51
N THR A 368 -28.34 -37.32 -16.19
CA THR A 368 -28.97 -37.54 -14.88
C THR A 368 -29.00 -39.03 -14.56
N SER A 369 -28.57 -39.41 -13.35
CA SER A 369 -28.59 -40.78 -12.84
C SER A 369 -30.03 -41.26 -12.61
N GLY A 370 -30.72 -41.61 -13.71
CA GLY A 370 -32.18 -41.66 -13.75
C GLY A 370 -32.83 -42.91 -14.36
N GLN A 371 -32.09 -43.81 -15.04
CA GLN A 371 -32.56 -45.16 -15.38
C GLN A 371 -31.46 -46.05 -15.94
N SER A 372 -31.26 -47.24 -15.37
CA SER A 372 -30.42 -48.29 -15.93
C SER A 372 -31.23 -49.16 -16.89
N PRO A 373 -30.85 -49.31 -18.17
CA PRO A 373 -31.31 -50.44 -18.99
C PRO A 373 -30.80 -51.74 -18.37
N MET A 374 -31.68 -52.73 -18.21
CA MET A 374 -31.27 -54.05 -17.68
C MET A 374 -30.35 -54.79 -18.66
N PRO A 375 -29.42 -55.64 -18.16
CA PRO A 375 -28.49 -56.35 -19.00
C PRO A 375 -29.18 -57.43 -19.85
N VAL A 376 -28.90 -57.44 -21.15
CA VAL A 376 -29.13 -58.61 -22.01
C VAL A 376 -27.80 -59.33 -22.18
N ALA A 377 -27.78 -60.64 -21.90
CA ALA A 377 -26.55 -61.41 -21.86
C ALA A 377 -26.00 -61.72 -23.26
N ALA A 378 -24.69 -61.54 -23.43
CA ALA A 378 -23.88 -62.22 -24.43
C ALA A 378 -22.52 -62.54 -23.81
N ALA A 379 -22.17 -63.82 -23.74
CA ALA A 379 -20.91 -64.29 -23.15
C ALA A 379 -19.90 -64.71 -24.23
N SER A 380 -18.64 -64.79 -23.80
CA SER A 380 -17.56 -65.56 -24.43
C SER A 380 -16.90 -65.02 -25.72
N THR A 381 -15.82 -64.26 -25.49
CA THR A 381 -14.47 -64.48 -26.06
C THR A 381 -14.29 -64.99 -27.50
N THR A 382 -13.69 -64.12 -28.33
CA THR A 382 -12.61 -64.51 -29.26
C THR A 382 -11.50 -63.43 -29.26
N GLN A 383 -10.32 -63.74 -29.78
CA GLN A 383 -9.09 -62.94 -29.66
C GLN A 383 -9.15 -61.52 -30.29
N PRO A 384 -8.30 -60.58 -29.82
CA PRO A 384 -8.24 -59.21 -30.35
C PRO A 384 -7.61 -59.17 -31.75
N SER A 385 -8.44 -59.35 -32.78
CA SER A 385 -8.13 -58.81 -34.11
C SER A 385 -8.07 -57.29 -33.99
N ALA A 386 -7.00 -56.67 -34.46
CA ALA A 386 -6.73 -55.26 -34.23
C ALA A 386 -7.89 -54.38 -34.71
N VAL A 387 -8.61 -53.78 -33.75
CA VAL A 387 -9.42 -52.61 -34.03
C VAL A 387 -8.47 -51.59 -34.64
N SER A 388 -8.75 -51.18 -35.88
CA SER A 388 -8.12 -49.97 -36.42
C SER A 388 -8.59 -48.81 -35.56
N THR A 389 -7.76 -48.42 -34.59
CA THR A 389 -7.86 -47.11 -33.98
C THR A 389 -7.76 -46.11 -35.12
N ALA A 390 -8.90 -45.57 -35.54
CA ALA A 390 -8.94 -44.42 -36.42
C ALA A 390 -8.01 -43.38 -35.77
N PRO A 391 -6.93 -42.97 -36.45
CA PRO A 391 -5.91 -42.15 -35.81
C PRO A 391 -6.58 -40.91 -35.25
N ALA A 392 -6.38 -40.65 -33.96
CA ALA A 392 -6.93 -39.47 -33.30
C ALA A 392 -6.58 -38.26 -34.16
N SER A 393 -7.60 -37.66 -34.78
CA SER A 393 -7.39 -36.65 -35.81
C SER A 393 -6.69 -35.47 -35.17
N LEU A 394 -5.41 -35.27 -35.52
CA LEU A 394 -4.64 -34.11 -35.10
C LEU A 394 -5.49 -32.86 -35.36
N PRO A 395 -5.57 -31.91 -34.39
CA PRO A 395 -6.33 -30.70 -34.59
C PRO A 395 -5.87 -29.99 -35.87
N PRO A 396 -6.78 -29.29 -36.57
CA PRO A 396 -6.39 -28.54 -37.75
C PRO A 396 -5.35 -27.48 -37.37
N GLU A 397 -4.34 -27.31 -38.21
CA GLU A 397 -3.35 -26.25 -38.04
C GLU A 397 -4.03 -24.92 -38.36
N ILE A 398 -4.21 -24.06 -37.34
CA ILE A 398 -4.86 -22.76 -37.48
C ILE A 398 -3.80 -21.67 -37.37
N VAL A 399 -3.65 -20.90 -38.45
CA VAL A 399 -2.67 -19.80 -38.59
C VAL A 399 -3.40 -18.51 -38.94
N VAL A 400 -3.05 -17.42 -38.24
CA VAL A 400 -3.62 -16.08 -38.41
C VAL A 400 -2.51 -15.08 -38.74
N GLY A 401 -2.60 -14.47 -39.92
CA GLY A 401 -1.63 -13.47 -40.39
C GLY A 401 -1.70 -12.16 -39.60
N GLU A 402 -2.91 -11.63 -39.40
CA GLU A 402 -3.15 -10.40 -38.63
C GLU A 402 -4.49 -10.45 -37.90
N LEU A 403 -4.50 -9.99 -36.65
CA LEU A 403 -5.70 -9.69 -35.88
C LEU A 403 -5.63 -8.23 -35.43
N ILE A 404 -6.71 -7.48 -35.69
CA ILE A 404 -6.89 -6.10 -35.27
C ILE A 404 -8.27 -5.97 -34.62
N ALA A 405 -8.33 -5.43 -33.40
CA ALA A 405 -9.56 -4.94 -32.79
C ALA A 405 -9.52 -3.42 -32.62
N ARG A 406 -10.66 -2.73 -32.86
CA ARG A 406 -10.81 -1.27 -32.73
C ARG A 406 -12.11 -0.91 -32.05
N ASN A 407 -12.11 0.20 -31.32
CA ASN A 407 -13.27 0.72 -30.60
C ASN A 407 -13.94 -0.35 -29.73
N THR A 408 -13.14 -1.13 -29.01
CA THR A 408 -13.63 -2.21 -28.14
C THR A 408 -13.72 -1.70 -26.70
N THR A 409 -14.93 -1.43 -26.22
CA THR A 409 -15.18 -1.08 -24.82
C THR A 409 -15.15 -2.34 -23.97
N ILE A 410 -14.34 -2.32 -22.90
CA ILE A 410 -14.37 -3.31 -21.82
C ILE A 410 -15.03 -2.64 -20.61
N ASP A 411 -16.22 -3.12 -20.25
CA ASP A 411 -16.93 -2.71 -19.04
C ASP A 411 -16.48 -3.62 -17.90
N ILE A 412 -15.76 -3.07 -16.93
CA ILE A 412 -15.14 -3.81 -15.82
C ILE A 412 -15.99 -3.61 -14.57
N GLU A 413 -16.49 -4.72 -14.02
CA GLU A 413 -17.19 -4.76 -12.75
C GLU A 413 -16.50 -5.75 -11.80
N ASP A 414 -16.01 -5.29 -10.66
CA ASP A 414 -15.49 -6.15 -9.60
C ASP A 414 -16.28 -5.93 -8.31
N THR A 415 -17.06 -6.94 -7.92
CA THR A 415 -17.87 -6.93 -6.68
C THR A 415 -17.23 -7.71 -5.54
N THR A 416 -15.95 -8.11 -5.66
CA THR A 416 -15.17 -8.77 -4.60
C THR A 416 -14.47 -7.76 -3.69
N LEU A 417 -14.30 -6.52 -4.16
CA LEU A 417 -13.69 -5.41 -3.42
C LEU A 417 -14.69 -4.77 -2.43
N ALA A 418 -14.18 -4.30 -1.28
CA ALA A 418 -14.99 -3.67 -0.23
C ALA A 418 -15.71 -2.37 -0.68
N LEU A 419 -15.14 -1.66 -1.67
CA LEU A 419 -15.86 -0.71 -2.51
C LEU A 419 -15.92 -1.32 -3.93
N PRO A 420 -17.11 -1.70 -4.44
CA PRO A 420 -17.24 -2.30 -5.76
C PRO A 420 -16.67 -1.38 -6.85
N LEU A 421 -15.79 -1.92 -7.69
CA LEU A 421 -15.24 -1.21 -8.84
C LEU A 421 -16.20 -1.35 -10.02
N ARG A 422 -16.65 -0.23 -10.57
CA ARG A 422 -17.33 -0.16 -11.87
C ARG A 422 -16.63 0.89 -12.73
N THR A 423 -16.09 0.48 -13.86
CA THR A 423 -15.24 1.32 -14.71
C THR A 423 -15.25 0.82 -16.16
N GLN A 424 -14.89 1.67 -17.12
CA GLN A 424 -14.88 1.32 -18.55
C GLN A 424 -13.53 1.70 -19.19
N ALA A 425 -12.97 0.83 -20.02
CA ALA A 425 -11.77 1.11 -20.79
C ALA A 425 -12.05 0.89 -22.28
N VAL A 426 -11.70 1.86 -23.13
CA VAL A 426 -11.95 1.78 -24.58
C VAL A 426 -10.66 1.44 -25.30
N ILE A 427 -10.51 0.20 -25.75
CA ILE A 427 -9.42 -0.22 -26.62
C ILE A 427 -9.63 0.45 -27.99
N THR A 428 -8.80 1.45 -28.27
CA THR A 428 -8.78 2.17 -29.56
C THR A 428 -8.12 1.34 -30.65
N THR A 429 -7.11 0.54 -30.31
CA THR A 429 -6.51 -0.49 -31.18
C THR A 429 -5.87 -1.59 -30.33
N LEU A 430 -6.10 -2.85 -30.69
CA LEU A 430 -5.34 -4.02 -30.25
C LEU A 430 -4.89 -4.77 -31.50
N GLY A 431 -3.58 -4.96 -31.67
CA GLY A 431 -2.96 -5.60 -32.83
C GLY A 431 -2.13 -6.83 -32.43
N ALA A 432 -2.26 -7.90 -33.21
CA ALA A 432 -1.47 -9.12 -33.09
C ALA A 432 -1.14 -9.65 -34.51
N LYS A 433 0.08 -10.15 -34.74
CA LYS A 433 0.53 -10.57 -36.10
C LYS A 433 1.28 -11.90 -36.10
N ASN A 434 0.98 -12.71 -37.12
CA ASN A 434 1.60 -14.00 -37.43
C ASN A 434 1.62 -14.98 -36.25
N PHE A 435 0.45 -15.41 -35.76
CA PHE A 435 0.34 -16.44 -34.72
C PHE A 435 -0.25 -17.76 -35.24
N SER A 436 0.22 -18.86 -34.66
CA SER A 436 -0.32 -20.21 -34.87
C SER A 436 -0.84 -20.75 -33.54
N LEU A 437 -1.99 -21.42 -33.56
CA LEU A 437 -2.54 -22.06 -32.36
C LEU A 437 -1.84 -23.38 -31.98
N GLU A 438 -0.96 -23.91 -32.83
CA GLU A 438 -0.09 -25.04 -32.47
C GLU A 438 1.26 -24.59 -31.87
N LYS A 439 1.76 -23.40 -32.25
CA LYS A 439 3.07 -22.88 -31.83
C LYS A 439 2.95 -21.75 -30.80
N LEU A 440 2.50 -22.11 -29.61
CA LEU A 440 2.35 -21.16 -28.49
C LEU A 440 3.69 -20.75 -27.87
N ASP A 441 4.80 -21.36 -28.32
CA ASP A 441 6.19 -21.07 -27.96
C ASP A 441 6.84 -19.97 -28.84
N GLU A 442 6.31 -19.72 -30.04
CA GLU A 442 6.79 -18.63 -30.90
C GLU A 442 6.29 -17.26 -30.37
N PRO A 443 7.16 -16.24 -30.25
CA PRO A 443 6.83 -14.99 -29.55
C PRO A 443 5.98 -14.04 -30.40
N LEU A 444 4.68 -13.99 -30.11
CA LEU A 444 3.69 -13.12 -30.76
C LEU A 444 4.01 -11.64 -30.51
N ALA A 445 4.08 -10.85 -31.57
CA ALA A 445 4.14 -9.39 -31.49
C ALA A 445 2.75 -8.83 -31.14
N LEU A 446 2.68 -8.03 -30.07
CA LEU A 446 1.46 -7.42 -29.54
C LEU A 446 1.59 -5.89 -29.51
N GLU A 447 0.50 -5.21 -29.81
CA GLU A 447 0.33 -3.76 -29.70
C GLU A 447 -1.06 -3.46 -29.11
N LEU A 448 -1.15 -2.55 -28.14
CA LEU A 448 -2.37 -2.16 -27.45
C LEU A 448 -2.35 -0.64 -27.24
N ALA A 449 -3.44 0.02 -27.63
CA ALA A 449 -3.73 1.42 -27.31
C ALA A 449 -5.16 1.50 -26.75
N ALA A 450 -5.31 1.95 -25.50
CA ALA A 450 -6.58 2.07 -24.82
C ALA A 450 -6.73 3.44 -24.15
N GLN A 451 -7.96 3.96 -24.14
CA GLN A 451 -8.34 5.12 -23.35
C GLN A 451 -8.95 4.67 -22.03
N LEU A 452 -8.37 5.17 -20.94
CA LEU A 452 -8.81 4.96 -19.57
C LEU A 452 -9.87 6.01 -19.18
N PRO A 453 -10.70 5.75 -18.15
CA PRO A 453 -11.69 6.73 -17.69
C PRO A 453 -11.05 8.06 -17.29
N GLY A 454 -11.77 9.15 -17.49
CA GLY A 454 -11.28 10.50 -17.19
C GLY A 454 -10.20 11.02 -18.15
N GLY A 455 -9.94 10.32 -19.26
CA GLY A 455 -9.12 10.83 -20.37
C GLY A 455 -7.70 10.30 -20.44
N GLY A 456 -7.25 9.51 -19.45
CA GLY A 456 -5.92 8.89 -19.47
C GLY A 456 -5.71 7.95 -20.65
N LEU A 457 -4.46 7.80 -21.07
CA LEU A 457 -4.06 6.90 -22.16
C LEU A 457 -3.18 5.77 -21.63
N LEU A 458 -3.44 4.56 -22.10
CA LEU A 458 -2.58 3.39 -21.94
C LEU A 458 -2.09 2.96 -23.32
N ARG A 459 -0.78 2.88 -23.50
CA ARG A 459 -0.14 2.14 -24.60
C ARG A 459 0.62 0.96 -24.02
N ALA A 460 0.57 -0.19 -24.67
CA ALA A 460 1.45 -1.31 -24.38
C ALA A 460 1.85 -2.01 -25.67
N GLY A 461 3.03 -2.62 -25.69
CA GLY A 461 3.51 -3.34 -26.85
C GLY A 461 4.79 -4.11 -26.57
N GLY A 462 5.02 -5.17 -27.34
CA GLY A 462 6.17 -6.04 -27.14
C GLY A 462 6.02 -7.40 -27.81
N ARG A 463 6.68 -8.40 -27.26
CA ARG A 463 6.66 -9.79 -27.76
C ARG A 463 6.44 -10.78 -26.64
N LEU A 464 5.51 -11.71 -26.84
CA LEU A 464 5.06 -12.67 -25.82
C LEU A 464 4.82 -14.06 -26.43
N ALA A 465 5.58 -15.05 -25.99
CA ALA A 465 5.22 -16.47 -26.12
C ALA A 465 4.24 -16.83 -24.99
N LEU A 466 3.28 -17.71 -25.28
CA LEU A 466 2.16 -18.05 -24.38
C LEU A 466 2.37 -19.38 -23.65
N SER A 467 3.18 -20.30 -24.18
CA SER A 467 3.48 -21.60 -23.55
C SER A 467 4.93 -22.05 -23.84
N PRO A 468 5.85 -21.95 -22.86
CA PRO A 468 5.69 -21.27 -21.57
C PRO A 468 5.52 -19.75 -21.75
N LEU A 469 4.90 -19.10 -20.77
CA LEU A 469 4.77 -17.64 -20.77
C LEU A 469 6.16 -16.99 -20.66
N LYS A 470 6.62 -16.35 -21.74
CA LYS A 470 7.94 -15.70 -21.83
C LYS A 470 7.88 -14.51 -22.77
N GLY A 471 8.48 -13.38 -22.41
CA GLY A 471 8.42 -12.20 -23.26
C GLY A 471 8.98 -10.92 -22.65
N ARG A 472 8.89 -9.85 -23.41
CA ARG A 472 9.19 -8.48 -22.99
C ARG A 472 8.07 -7.57 -23.46
N LEU A 473 7.43 -6.88 -22.52
CA LEU A 473 6.32 -5.95 -22.75
C LEU A 473 6.70 -4.58 -22.21
N SER A 474 6.66 -3.56 -23.06
CA SER A 474 6.66 -2.16 -22.63
C SER A 474 5.22 -1.67 -22.43
N ALA A 475 5.01 -0.82 -21.44
CA ALA A 475 3.76 -0.12 -21.18
C ALA A 475 4.03 1.36 -20.83
N GLU A 476 3.20 2.25 -21.36
CA GLU A 476 3.17 3.69 -21.11
C GLU A 476 1.76 4.04 -20.64
N ILE A 477 1.66 4.73 -19.51
CA ILE A 477 0.43 5.34 -18.99
C ILE A 477 0.65 6.85 -18.97
N SER A 478 -0.30 7.61 -19.51
CA SER A 478 -0.26 9.08 -19.54
C SER A 478 -1.56 9.64 -18.98
N GLY A 479 -1.48 10.52 -17.97
CA GLY A 479 -2.62 11.25 -17.42
C GLY A 479 -3.76 10.39 -16.84
N ALA A 480 -3.48 9.20 -16.30
CA ALA A 480 -4.51 8.33 -15.74
C ALA A 480 -4.96 8.83 -14.34
N PRO A 481 -6.27 9.08 -14.09
CA PRO A 481 -6.72 9.59 -12.80
C PRO A 481 -6.52 8.57 -11.67
N LEU A 482 -5.76 8.95 -10.63
CA LEU A 482 -5.48 8.10 -9.48
C LEU A 482 -6.74 7.75 -8.66
N VAL A 483 -7.82 8.52 -8.81
CA VAL A 483 -9.15 8.22 -8.25
C VAL A 483 -9.64 6.82 -8.65
N LEU A 484 -9.20 6.28 -9.80
CA LEU A 484 -9.51 4.90 -10.21
C LEU A 484 -8.92 3.83 -9.28
N ALA A 485 -7.83 4.13 -8.57
CA ALA A 485 -7.24 3.24 -7.57
C ALA A 485 -8.02 3.21 -6.24
N ARG A 486 -9.03 4.07 -6.05
CA ARG A 486 -9.74 4.24 -4.76
C ARG A 486 -10.37 2.95 -4.21
N SER A 487 -10.86 2.06 -5.08
CA SER A 487 -11.39 0.74 -4.68
C SER A 487 -10.30 -0.16 -4.07
N HIS A 488 -9.12 -0.21 -4.70
CA HIS A 488 -7.96 -0.98 -4.25
C HIS A 488 -7.18 -0.31 -3.11
N ALA A 489 -7.31 1.01 -2.95
CA ALA A 489 -6.73 1.75 -1.83
C ALA A 489 -7.58 1.61 -0.55
N GLY A 490 -8.91 1.65 -0.66
CA GLY A 490 -9.84 1.69 0.48
C GLY A 490 -9.85 0.44 1.39
N GLN A 491 -9.21 -0.65 0.96
CA GLN A 491 -8.96 -1.85 1.79
C GLN A 491 -7.77 -1.68 2.76
N TYR A 492 -6.80 -0.81 2.44
CA TYR A 492 -5.61 -0.55 3.27
C TYR A 492 -5.62 0.84 3.90
N LEU A 493 -6.36 1.79 3.31
CA LEU A 493 -6.42 3.18 3.75
C LEU A 493 -7.84 3.57 4.19
N ASP A 494 -7.92 4.40 5.24
CA ASP A 494 -9.11 5.15 5.64
C ASP A 494 -9.00 6.64 5.25
N ALA A 495 -8.45 6.85 4.05
CA ALA A 495 -8.31 8.14 3.40
C ALA A 495 -9.06 8.15 2.05
N ARG A 496 -9.55 9.30 1.63
CA ARG A 496 -10.20 9.50 0.33
C ARG A 496 -9.22 10.16 -0.63
N ILE A 497 -8.90 9.48 -1.73
CA ILE A 497 -8.19 10.08 -2.86
C ILE A 497 -9.19 10.96 -3.62
N ASP A 498 -8.89 12.26 -3.72
CA ASP A 498 -9.71 13.26 -4.42
C ASP A 498 -9.15 13.62 -5.79
N GLY A 499 -7.82 13.60 -5.94
CA GLY A 499 -7.14 13.99 -7.16
C GLY A 499 -5.78 13.32 -7.34
N GLY A 500 -5.21 13.49 -8.52
CA GLY A 500 -3.90 12.98 -8.91
C GLY A 500 -3.90 12.41 -10.32
N LEU A 501 -2.89 12.77 -11.14
CA LEU A 501 -2.69 12.23 -12.48
C LEU A 501 -1.44 11.35 -12.52
N VAL A 502 -1.62 10.08 -12.83
CA VAL A 502 -0.55 9.09 -12.95
C VAL A 502 0.00 9.09 -14.37
N ASN A 503 1.32 9.24 -14.46
CA ASN A 503 2.12 8.94 -15.65
C ASN A 503 3.09 7.83 -15.28
N ALA A 504 3.32 6.83 -16.15
CA ALA A 504 4.27 5.77 -15.88
C ALA A 504 4.82 5.15 -17.17
N ASN A 505 6.09 4.80 -17.17
CA ASN A 505 6.73 4.02 -18.22
C ASN A 505 7.36 2.76 -17.61
N ALA A 506 6.88 1.59 -17.97
CA ALA A 506 7.32 0.31 -17.41
C ALA A 506 7.71 -0.67 -18.51
N VAL A 507 8.74 -1.48 -18.25
CA VAL A 507 9.11 -2.64 -19.05
C VAL A 507 9.07 -3.87 -18.15
N LEU A 508 8.16 -4.77 -18.48
CA LEU A 508 7.99 -6.08 -17.87
C LEU A 508 8.75 -7.11 -18.71
N ASP A 509 9.81 -7.67 -18.13
CA ASP A 509 10.44 -8.88 -18.65
C ASP A 509 9.87 -10.10 -17.91
N ILE A 510 9.51 -11.13 -18.68
CA ILE A 510 8.91 -12.38 -18.23
C ILE A 510 9.81 -13.52 -18.65
N ASP A 511 10.36 -14.26 -17.69
CA ASP A 511 11.13 -15.48 -17.95
C ASP A 511 10.68 -16.61 -17.00
N PRO A 512 10.39 -17.82 -17.51
CA PRO A 512 9.88 -18.91 -16.66
C PRO A 512 10.87 -19.47 -15.64
N ALA A 513 12.16 -19.10 -15.70
CA ALA A 513 13.18 -19.49 -14.72
C ALA A 513 13.60 -18.33 -13.79
N ALA A 514 13.52 -17.07 -14.24
CA ALA A 514 13.81 -15.88 -13.42
C ALA A 514 12.55 -15.16 -12.88
N GLY A 515 11.37 -15.64 -13.25
CA GLY A 515 10.09 -15.04 -12.92
C GLY A 515 9.84 -13.73 -13.66
N PHE A 516 9.23 -12.78 -12.96
CA PHE A 516 8.89 -11.46 -13.48
C PHE A 516 9.84 -10.40 -12.93
N THR A 517 10.34 -9.53 -13.81
CA THR A 517 11.01 -8.29 -13.43
C THR A 517 10.35 -7.09 -14.12
N VAL A 518 10.21 -5.98 -13.40
CA VAL A 518 9.63 -4.74 -13.88
C VAL A 518 10.65 -3.63 -13.68
N THR A 519 10.97 -2.88 -14.73
CA THR A 519 11.86 -1.72 -14.69
C THR A 519 11.17 -0.50 -15.28
N GLY A 520 11.31 0.68 -14.68
CA GLY A 520 10.59 1.86 -15.16
C GLY A 520 10.70 3.12 -14.31
N ASP A 521 9.89 4.11 -14.67
CA ASP A 521 9.69 5.35 -13.93
C ASP A 521 8.19 5.62 -13.80
N ALA A 522 7.78 6.34 -12.76
CA ALA A 522 6.41 6.76 -12.54
C ALA A 522 6.36 8.18 -11.95
N ALA A 523 5.29 8.93 -12.23
CA ALA A 523 5.03 10.23 -11.67
C ALA A 523 3.55 10.40 -11.33
N ILE A 524 3.26 11.08 -10.22
CA ILE A 524 1.92 11.48 -9.79
C ILE A 524 1.92 12.99 -9.62
N SER A 525 1.28 13.72 -10.53
CA SER A 525 1.06 15.16 -10.37
C SER A 525 -0.27 15.46 -9.68
N ASP A 526 -0.39 16.63 -9.07
CA ASP A 526 -1.65 17.22 -8.59
C ASP A 526 -2.44 16.30 -7.62
N PHE A 527 -1.72 15.62 -6.72
CA PHE A 527 -2.33 14.71 -5.76
C PHE A 527 -3.02 15.46 -4.62
N ALA A 528 -4.20 14.98 -4.23
CA ALA A 528 -4.89 15.43 -3.02
C ALA A 528 -5.66 14.26 -2.38
N ALA A 529 -5.59 14.19 -1.04
CA ALA A 529 -6.39 13.26 -0.25
C ALA A 529 -6.87 13.89 1.07
N THR A 530 -8.10 13.53 1.47
CA THR A 530 -8.70 13.88 2.77
C THR A 530 -8.81 12.67 3.68
N ASP A 531 -9.04 12.94 4.97
CA ASP A 531 -9.57 11.95 5.91
C ASP A 531 -11.04 11.59 5.59
N ALA A 532 -11.62 10.69 6.39
CA ALA A 532 -13.03 10.29 6.30
C ALA A 532 -14.02 11.41 6.68
N ALA A 533 -13.59 12.47 7.37
CA ALA A 533 -14.40 13.65 7.69
C ALA A 533 -14.37 14.72 6.59
N GLY A 534 -13.47 14.59 5.60
CA GLY A 534 -13.27 15.56 4.51
C GLY A 534 -12.22 16.63 4.80
N SER A 535 -11.45 16.53 5.89
CA SER A 535 -10.32 17.42 6.16
C SER A 535 -9.13 17.06 5.26
N PRO A 536 -8.41 18.03 4.65
CA PRO A 536 -7.15 17.76 3.96
C PRO A 536 -6.16 17.01 4.86
N VAL A 537 -5.44 16.05 4.28
CA VAL A 537 -4.45 15.23 4.99
C VAL A 537 -3.09 15.35 4.30
N GLN A 538 -3.07 15.12 2.99
CA GLN A 538 -1.86 15.14 2.18
C GLN A 538 -2.18 15.64 0.77
N SER A 539 -1.31 16.49 0.25
CA SER A 539 -1.26 16.84 -1.17
C SER A 539 0.19 16.95 -1.65
N TRP A 540 0.41 16.94 -2.97
CA TRP A 540 1.69 17.33 -3.58
C TRP A 540 1.51 17.73 -5.05
N GLN A 541 2.36 18.63 -5.53
CA GLN A 541 2.35 19.06 -6.94
C GLN A 541 2.94 17.99 -7.86
N ASN A 542 4.05 17.36 -7.46
CA ASN A 542 4.67 16.28 -8.22
C ASN A 542 5.44 15.31 -7.32
N LEU A 543 5.13 14.02 -7.43
CA LEU A 543 5.92 12.91 -6.90
C LEU A 543 6.44 12.08 -8.06
N ALA A 544 7.76 12.07 -8.28
CA ALA A 544 8.42 11.28 -9.33
C ALA A 544 9.29 10.17 -8.73
N LEU A 545 9.00 8.94 -9.13
CA LEU A 545 9.74 7.71 -8.82
C LEU A 545 10.57 7.34 -10.06
N ARG A 546 11.89 7.45 -9.98
CA ARG A 546 12.81 7.21 -11.10
C ARG A 546 13.65 5.95 -10.86
N GLY A 547 13.86 5.16 -11.91
CA GLY A 547 14.62 3.91 -11.84
C GLY A 547 14.02 2.94 -10.82
N VAL A 548 12.71 2.74 -10.88
CA VAL A 548 12.01 1.68 -10.15
C VAL A 548 12.40 0.34 -10.78
N ALA A 549 12.84 -0.61 -9.96
CA ALA A 549 13.17 -1.97 -10.37
C ALA A 549 12.61 -2.98 -9.36
N LEU A 550 11.60 -3.74 -9.79
CA LEU A 550 11.01 -4.83 -9.01
C LEU A 550 11.44 -6.17 -9.61
N ALA A 551 11.91 -7.09 -8.77
CA ALA A 551 12.22 -8.47 -9.14
C ALA A 551 11.52 -9.45 -8.19
N THR A 552 11.00 -10.55 -8.71
CA THR A 552 10.23 -11.53 -7.93
C THR A 552 11.03 -12.73 -7.43
N HIS A 553 12.18 -13.02 -8.05
CA HIS A 553 13.05 -14.14 -7.70
C HIS A 553 14.50 -13.65 -7.51
N PRO A 554 15.30 -14.30 -6.62
CA PRO A 554 14.96 -15.44 -5.76
C PRO A 554 14.08 -15.05 -4.55
N ALA A 555 13.91 -13.75 -4.29
CA ALA A 555 12.93 -13.19 -3.35
C ALA A 555 12.39 -11.88 -3.94
N LEU A 556 11.29 -11.35 -3.40
CA LEU A 556 10.76 -10.06 -3.81
C LEU A 556 11.74 -8.94 -3.43
N LYS A 557 12.36 -8.29 -4.43
CA LYS A 557 13.23 -7.12 -4.26
C LYS A 557 12.63 -5.90 -4.98
N ILE A 558 12.61 -4.76 -4.30
CA ILE A 558 12.06 -3.48 -4.79
C ILE A 558 13.13 -2.39 -4.61
N ALA A 559 13.78 -2.00 -5.69
CA ALA A 559 14.73 -0.89 -5.71
C ALA A 559 14.10 0.36 -6.35
N VAL A 560 14.44 1.55 -5.84
CA VAL A 560 14.09 2.84 -6.46
C VAL A 560 15.32 3.74 -6.42
N ARG A 561 15.77 4.23 -7.58
CA ARG A 561 16.97 5.09 -7.66
C ARG A 561 16.72 6.49 -7.10
N GLU A 562 15.59 7.12 -7.44
CA GLU A 562 15.26 8.45 -6.91
C GLU A 562 13.76 8.63 -6.66
N ILE A 563 13.41 9.08 -5.47
CA ILE A 563 12.07 9.58 -5.12
C ILE A 563 12.17 11.10 -4.99
N ALA A 564 11.68 11.85 -5.98
CA ALA A 564 11.63 13.31 -5.94
C ALA A 564 10.21 13.76 -5.61
N LEU A 565 10.03 14.46 -4.50
CA LEU A 565 8.76 14.98 -4.01
C LEU A 565 8.80 16.52 -3.94
N ASP A 566 7.95 17.17 -4.73
CA ASP A 566 7.91 18.62 -4.86
C ASP A 566 6.53 19.20 -4.51
N GLY A 567 6.55 20.31 -3.76
CA GLY A 567 5.35 21.04 -3.37
C GLY A 567 4.39 20.22 -2.50
N ALA A 568 4.89 19.32 -1.66
CA ALA A 568 4.06 18.52 -0.77
C ALA A 568 3.54 19.35 0.41
N ALA A 569 2.26 19.22 0.74
CA ALA A 569 1.67 19.82 1.93
C ALA A 569 0.98 18.75 2.78
N THR A 570 1.44 18.62 4.04
CA THR A 570 0.98 17.60 5.01
C THR A 570 0.36 18.28 6.22
N GLN A 571 -0.87 17.93 6.58
CA GLN A 571 -1.56 18.48 7.74
C GLN A 571 -1.48 17.52 8.94
N MET A 572 -0.64 17.84 9.93
CA MET A 572 -0.45 17.06 11.15
C MET A 572 -1.23 17.67 12.30
N THR A 573 -2.32 17.02 12.72
CA THR A 573 -3.15 17.48 13.85
C THR A 573 -3.09 16.49 15.00
N VAL A 574 -2.66 16.94 16.18
CA VAL A 574 -2.88 16.23 17.44
C VAL A 574 -4.30 16.52 17.91
N LEU A 575 -5.10 15.47 18.09
CA LEU A 575 -6.50 15.53 18.48
C LEU A 575 -6.63 15.70 20.00
N PRO A 576 -7.82 16.07 20.52
CA PRO A 576 -8.05 16.23 21.97
C PRO A 576 -7.81 14.97 22.82
N ASP A 577 -7.74 13.78 22.22
CA ASP A 577 -7.39 12.52 22.88
C ASP A 577 -5.87 12.20 22.85
N GLY A 578 -5.06 13.12 22.31
CA GLY A 578 -3.62 12.99 22.17
C GLY A 578 -3.14 12.15 20.97
N LYS A 579 -4.04 11.66 20.11
CA LYS A 579 -3.64 10.93 18.88
C LYS A 579 -3.38 11.88 17.71
N LEU A 580 -2.52 11.48 16.78
CA LEU A 580 -2.36 12.17 15.49
C LEU A 580 -3.47 11.76 14.52
N ASN A 581 -4.04 12.71 13.78
CA ASN A 581 -4.96 12.43 12.67
C ASN A 581 -4.38 11.40 11.67
N LEU A 582 -3.08 11.48 11.39
CA LEU A 582 -2.39 10.55 10.48
C LEU A 582 -2.39 9.08 10.97
N SER A 583 -2.53 8.85 12.29
CA SER A 583 -2.41 7.50 12.88
C SER A 583 -3.61 6.57 12.58
N GLY A 584 -4.76 7.13 12.19
CA GLY A 584 -5.95 6.36 11.79
C GLY A 584 -6.00 6.02 10.28
N LEU A 585 -5.08 6.55 9.47
CA LEU A 585 -5.19 6.47 8.01
C LEU A 585 -4.87 5.10 7.43
N LEU A 586 -4.10 4.25 8.13
CA LEU A 586 -3.85 2.87 7.72
C LEU A 586 -4.81 1.94 8.46
N LYS A 587 -5.52 1.11 7.70
CA LYS A 587 -6.40 0.07 8.25
C LYS A 587 -5.53 -1.07 8.82
N PRO A 588 -5.74 -1.49 10.08
CA PRO A 588 -5.04 -2.65 10.62
C PRO A 588 -5.27 -3.88 9.72
N ALA A 589 -4.20 -4.62 9.45
CA ALA A 589 -4.29 -5.83 8.63
C ALA A 589 -5.27 -6.83 9.27
N ALA A 590 -6.25 -7.30 8.49
CA ALA A 590 -7.26 -8.25 8.92
C ALA A 590 -6.63 -9.62 9.24
N GLY A 591 -6.22 -9.76 10.51
CA GLY A 591 -5.43 -10.88 11.02
C GLY A 591 -4.90 -10.60 12.43
N SER A 592 -4.57 -9.34 12.75
CA SER A 592 -4.23 -8.90 14.11
C SER A 592 -5.48 -8.53 14.92
N ALA A 593 -6.45 -9.44 15.00
CA ALA A 593 -7.61 -9.31 15.87
C ALA A 593 -7.24 -9.67 17.33
N ASP A 594 -6.29 -8.93 17.91
CA ASP A 594 -6.06 -8.99 19.35
C ASP A 594 -7.32 -8.48 20.05
N SER A 595 -7.95 -9.35 20.84
CA SER A 595 -9.26 -9.05 21.40
C SER A 595 -9.08 -8.05 22.54
N PRO A 596 -9.83 -6.93 22.58
CA PRO A 596 -9.65 -5.93 23.62
C PRO A 596 -9.89 -6.58 24.99
N VAL A 597 -8.81 -6.68 25.78
CA VAL A 597 -8.84 -7.32 27.10
C VAL A 597 -9.77 -6.53 28.00
N ARG A 598 -10.99 -7.05 28.17
CA ARG A 598 -11.99 -6.47 29.04
C ARG A 598 -11.58 -6.69 30.49
N GLU A 599 -10.91 -5.69 31.06
CA GLU A 599 -10.57 -5.68 32.49
C GLU A 599 -11.79 -6.04 33.34
N THR A 600 -11.72 -7.20 33.98
CA THR A 600 -12.69 -7.65 34.97
C THR A 600 -11.90 -8.25 36.12
N GLN A 601 -11.89 -7.55 37.26
CA GLN A 601 -11.22 -8.03 38.46
C GLN A 601 -11.98 -9.24 39.02
N ALA A 602 -11.29 -10.36 39.22
CA ALA A 602 -11.75 -11.47 40.05
C ALA A 602 -10.54 -12.23 40.63
N GLU A 603 -10.69 -12.71 41.86
CA GLU A 603 -9.61 -13.23 42.69
C GLU A 603 -9.19 -14.67 42.29
N SER A 604 -7.95 -15.04 42.63
CA SER A 604 -7.57 -16.46 42.69
C SER A 604 -8.26 -17.14 43.88
N PRO A 605 -8.59 -18.43 43.75
CA PRO A 605 -7.86 -19.37 44.59
C PRO A 605 -7.34 -20.62 43.86
N ARG A 606 -6.38 -21.28 44.52
CA ARG A 606 -5.66 -22.47 44.04
C ARG A 606 -6.57 -23.70 43.85
N SER A 607 -6.29 -24.49 42.82
CA SER A 607 -6.18 -25.95 42.98
C SER A 607 -5.23 -26.58 41.96
N LEU A 608 -4.50 -27.60 42.40
CA LEU A 608 -3.68 -28.57 41.66
C LEU A 608 -3.71 -29.85 42.52
N PRO A 609 -3.79 -31.05 41.93
CA PRO A 609 -2.63 -31.63 41.25
C PRO A 609 -2.92 -32.35 39.91
N ALA A 610 -1.84 -32.83 39.30
CA ALA A 610 -1.74 -33.59 38.05
C ALA A 610 -1.96 -35.12 38.30
N PRO A 611 -1.63 -36.09 37.38
CA PRO A 611 -1.07 -35.98 36.02
C PRO A 611 -1.65 -36.92 34.93
N ALA A 612 -1.26 -36.69 33.68
CA ALA A 612 -1.23 -37.72 32.62
C ALA A 612 -0.13 -37.40 31.57
N VAL A 613 0.51 -38.42 31.00
CA VAL A 613 1.62 -38.29 30.04
C VAL A 613 1.20 -38.63 28.61
N ALA A 614 1.74 -37.91 27.63
CA ALA A 614 1.97 -38.39 26.27
C ALA A 614 3.11 -37.59 25.63
N SER A 615 4.11 -38.29 25.07
CA SER A 615 5.28 -37.65 24.45
C SER A 615 5.24 -37.76 22.93
N GLY A 616 5.64 -36.69 22.24
CA GLY A 616 6.30 -36.79 20.94
C GLY A 616 5.41 -36.85 19.69
N THR A 617 5.12 -35.68 19.13
CA THR A 617 5.08 -35.49 17.67
C THR A 617 5.98 -34.30 17.33
N ALA A 618 6.53 -34.29 16.11
CA ALA A 618 7.56 -33.38 15.65
C ALA A 618 7.38 -31.90 16.06
N SER A 619 8.49 -31.26 16.43
CA SER A 619 8.66 -29.82 16.21
C SER A 619 8.61 -29.55 14.71
N THR A 620 7.42 -29.30 14.16
CA THR A 620 7.30 -28.65 12.86
C THR A 620 8.12 -27.36 12.95
N PRO A 621 9.08 -27.09 12.05
CA PRO A 621 9.62 -25.75 11.97
C PRO A 621 8.44 -24.83 11.71
N SER A 622 8.25 -23.82 12.56
CA SER A 622 7.39 -22.69 12.21
C SER A 622 7.81 -22.24 10.81
N PRO A 623 6.91 -22.15 9.82
CA PRO A 623 7.28 -21.89 8.44
C PRO A 623 8.12 -20.62 8.43
N ALA A 624 9.41 -20.76 8.07
CA ALA A 624 10.38 -19.69 8.23
C ALA A 624 9.83 -18.46 7.52
N SER A 625 9.64 -17.36 8.27
CA SER A 625 8.96 -16.15 7.81
C SER A 625 9.45 -15.82 6.41
N ALA A 626 8.54 -15.89 5.43
CA ALA A 626 8.89 -15.82 4.02
C ALA A 626 9.81 -14.60 3.81
N PRO A 627 11.01 -14.79 3.20
CA PRO A 627 12.10 -13.82 3.29
C PRO A 627 11.59 -12.44 2.94
N GLY A 628 11.63 -11.54 3.93
CA GLY A 628 10.94 -10.26 3.87
C GLY A 628 11.33 -9.49 2.62
N ALA A 629 10.33 -8.87 1.98
CA ALA A 629 10.53 -8.15 0.73
C ALA A 629 11.69 -7.15 0.90
N LEU A 630 12.77 -7.35 0.15
CA LEU A 630 13.96 -6.52 0.27
C LEU A 630 13.72 -5.21 -0.46
N PHE A 631 13.92 -4.09 0.20
CA PHE A 631 13.75 -2.78 -0.44
C PHE A 631 14.97 -1.88 -0.26
N ALA A 632 15.21 -1.07 -1.28
CA ALA A 632 16.31 -0.11 -1.34
C ALA A 632 15.85 1.16 -2.06
N ILE A 633 16.15 2.32 -1.48
CA ILE A 633 15.90 3.63 -2.06
C ILE A 633 17.23 4.38 -2.03
N GLU A 634 17.88 4.53 -3.19
CA GLU A 634 19.21 5.15 -3.27
C GLU A 634 19.15 6.63 -2.84
N LYS A 635 18.07 7.34 -3.22
CA LYS A 635 17.86 8.75 -2.88
C LYS A 635 16.38 9.10 -2.75
N ILE A 636 16.04 9.85 -1.72
CA ILE A 636 14.84 10.70 -1.62
C ILE A 636 15.31 12.15 -1.71
N ALA A 637 14.61 12.97 -2.49
CA ALA A 637 14.80 14.41 -2.60
C ALA A 637 13.47 15.12 -2.31
N LEU A 638 13.50 16.12 -1.43
CA LEU A 638 12.34 16.95 -1.11
C LEU A 638 12.61 18.39 -1.55
N SER A 639 11.60 19.05 -2.11
CA SER A 639 11.63 20.47 -2.45
C SER A 639 10.29 21.15 -2.19
N ASN A 640 10.35 22.46 -1.91
CA ASN A 640 9.21 23.39 -1.80
C ASN A 640 8.06 22.91 -0.90
N SER A 641 8.33 22.03 0.07
CA SER A 641 7.29 21.32 0.83
C SER A 641 6.94 22.06 2.13
N ARG A 642 5.75 21.80 2.66
CA ARG A 642 5.20 22.37 3.90
C ARG A 642 4.64 21.28 4.82
N VAL A 643 4.84 21.46 6.13
CA VAL A 643 4.13 20.69 7.16
C VAL A 643 3.40 21.66 8.08
N ASP A 644 2.08 21.57 8.14
CA ASP A 644 1.23 22.36 9.01
C ASP A 644 0.89 21.55 10.27
N PHE A 645 1.40 21.98 11.42
CA PHE A 645 1.19 21.33 12.72
C PHE A 645 0.13 22.05 13.56
N SER A 646 -0.80 21.30 14.17
CA SER A 646 -1.86 21.83 15.04
C SER A 646 -2.08 20.91 16.24
N ASP A 647 -1.78 21.37 17.47
CA ASP A 647 -2.08 20.63 18.70
C ASP A 647 -3.38 21.13 19.34
N ARG A 648 -4.40 20.27 19.32
CA ARG A 648 -5.74 20.51 19.86
C ARG A 648 -5.98 19.78 21.20
N SER A 649 -4.92 19.22 21.82
CA SER A 649 -4.94 18.72 23.20
C SER A 649 -4.81 19.82 24.26
N ILE A 650 -4.58 21.06 23.80
CA ILE A 650 -4.55 22.29 24.61
C ILE A 650 -5.50 23.33 23.99
N ALA A 651 -6.06 24.19 24.85
CA ALA A 651 -6.89 25.32 24.46
C ALA A 651 -6.26 26.63 24.97
N PRO A 652 -6.05 27.65 24.11
CA PRO A 652 -6.21 27.62 22.64
C PRO A 652 -5.23 26.63 21.98
N ALA A 653 -5.60 26.15 20.79
CA ALA A 653 -4.79 25.19 20.05
C ALA A 653 -3.48 25.83 19.58
N VAL A 654 -2.36 25.13 19.78
CA VAL A 654 -1.04 25.57 19.30
C VAL A 654 -0.92 25.22 17.83
N ASN A 655 -0.49 26.17 17.00
CA ASN A 655 -0.25 25.93 15.57
C ASN A 655 1.17 26.40 15.24
N ALA A 656 1.85 25.65 14.37
CA ALA A 656 3.17 25.98 13.86
C ALA A 656 3.30 25.45 12.42
N SER A 657 3.97 26.21 11.56
CA SER A 657 4.20 25.85 10.16
C SER A 657 5.68 25.61 9.89
N LEU A 658 6.00 24.52 9.20
CA LEU A 658 7.32 24.29 8.62
C LEU A 658 7.24 24.58 7.13
N ASP A 659 7.83 25.69 6.71
CA ASP A 659 7.93 26.15 5.33
C ASP A 659 9.24 25.74 4.67
N HIS A 660 9.25 25.69 3.33
CA HIS A 660 10.45 25.42 2.52
C HIS A 660 11.21 24.16 2.96
N VAL A 661 10.47 23.11 3.35
CA VAL A 661 11.03 21.81 3.70
C VAL A 661 11.69 21.23 2.44
N GLY A 662 12.98 20.92 2.54
CA GLY A 662 13.79 20.40 1.44
C GLY A 662 15.04 19.67 1.92
N GLY A 663 15.76 19.08 0.97
CA GLY A 663 16.99 18.32 1.22
C GLY A 663 16.90 16.88 0.68
N THR A 664 17.73 15.99 1.21
CA THR A 664 17.83 14.59 0.76
C THR A 664 17.95 13.57 1.89
N ILE A 665 17.53 12.34 1.59
CA ILE A 665 17.83 11.15 2.38
C ILE A 665 18.40 10.11 1.41
N SER A 666 19.62 9.62 1.61
CA SER A 666 20.32 8.77 0.64
C SER A 666 20.75 7.45 1.25
N GLY A 667 20.49 6.33 0.57
CA GLY A 667 20.91 4.99 1.01
C GLY A 667 19.97 4.30 2.00
N LEU A 668 18.65 4.48 1.89
CA LEU A 668 17.69 3.71 2.71
C LEU A 668 17.62 2.26 2.19
N SER A 669 17.74 1.27 3.08
CA SER A 669 17.53 -0.13 2.73
C SER A 669 17.07 -0.98 3.92
N SER A 670 16.34 -2.06 3.62
CA SER A 670 16.07 -3.15 4.57
C SER A 670 17.24 -4.11 4.77
N GLU A 671 18.32 -3.99 3.98
CA GLU A 671 19.55 -4.77 4.18
C GLU A 671 20.29 -4.22 5.41
N GLY A 672 20.20 -4.95 6.54
CA GLY A 672 20.39 -4.45 7.91
C GLY A 672 21.77 -3.90 8.33
N THR A 673 22.71 -3.73 7.41
CA THR A 673 24.01 -3.08 7.64
C THR A 673 24.10 -1.68 7.03
N VAL A 674 23.25 -1.34 6.05
CA VAL A 674 23.25 -0.03 5.39
C VAL A 674 22.75 1.04 6.36
N ARG A 675 23.30 2.25 6.27
CA ARG A 675 22.77 3.44 6.96
C ARG A 675 22.50 4.50 5.91
N ALA A 676 21.34 5.12 5.98
CA ALA A 676 21.00 6.24 5.13
C ALA A 676 21.54 7.53 5.75
N ASP A 677 22.23 8.34 4.95
CA ASP A 677 22.58 9.71 5.31
C ASP A 677 21.35 10.62 5.13
N VAL A 678 21.14 11.52 6.09
CA VAL A 678 20.04 12.50 6.15
C VAL A 678 20.64 13.89 6.13
N ASP A 679 20.13 14.75 5.25
CA ASP A 679 20.39 16.20 5.23
C ASP A 679 19.10 16.92 4.84
N LEU A 680 18.39 17.47 5.82
CA LEU A 680 17.11 18.17 5.63
C LEU A 680 17.14 19.56 6.25
N HIS A 681 16.49 20.52 5.59
CA HIS A 681 16.35 21.89 6.05
C HIS A 681 14.91 22.38 5.93
N ALA A 682 14.51 23.32 6.80
CA ALA A 682 13.18 23.93 6.80
C ALA A 682 13.23 25.31 7.47
N ARG A 683 12.11 26.05 7.44
CA ARG A 683 11.88 27.27 8.23
C ARG A 683 10.63 27.14 9.09
N ILE A 684 10.72 27.49 10.38
CA ILE A 684 9.54 27.63 11.25
C ILE A 684 8.92 29.00 10.99
N ASP A 685 7.62 29.04 10.71
CA ASP A 685 6.80 30.24 10.55
C ASP A 685 7.51 31.32 9.72
N GLY A 686 7.99 30.91 8.54
CA GLY A 686 8.74 31.72 7.57
C GLY A 686 10.11 32.27 8.03
N THR A 687 10.53 32.12 9.28
CA THR A 687 11.56 32.98 9.91
C THR A 687 12.77 32.23 10.47
N ALA A 688 12.57 31.21 11.31
CA ALA A 688 13.65 30.54 12.03
C ALA A 688 14.16 29.29 11.28
N SER A 689 15.47 29.08 11.18
CA SER A 689 16.04 27.93 10.47
C SER A 689 15.95 26.64 11.30
N ILE A 690 15.62 25.54 10.61
CA ILE A 690 15.90 24.17 11.08
C ILE A 690 16.89 23.53 10.12
N SER A 691 17.87 22.79 10.65
CA SER A 691 18.57 21.72 9.93
C SER A 691 18.52 20.41 10.72
N LEU A 692 18.41 19.29 10.00
CA LEU A 692 18.43 17.94 10.54
C LEU A 692 19.42 17.11 9.71
N THR A 693 20.54 16.73 10.33
CA THR A 693 21.62 15.99 9.66
C THR A 693 21.98 14.72 10.44
N GLY A 694 22.47 13.67 9.76
CA GLY A 694 23.00 12.49 10.43
C GLY A 694 22.75 11.18 9.68
N GLN A 695 22.67 10.06 10.41
CA GLN A 695 22.48 8.73 9.83
C GLN A 695 21.35 7.94 10.49
N VAL A 696 20.59 7.18 9.69
CA VAL A 696 19.51 6.31 10.17
C VAL A 696 19.54 4.93 9.52
N ASN A 697 19.13 3.89 10.26
CA ASN A 697 18.57 2.68 9.66
C ASN A 697 17.27 2.35 10.41
N PRO A 698 16.09 2.66 9.83
CA PRO A 698 14.79 2.38 10.42
C PRO A 698 14.21 1.00 10.04
N PHE A 699 14.92 0.21 9.23
CA PHE A 699 14.39 -1.01 8.60
C PHE A 699 15.16 -2.30 8.93
N GLY A 700 16.38 -2.21 9.46
CA GLY A 700 17.13 -3.36 9.98
C GLY A 700 16.65 -3.80 11.37
N ASP A 701 16.98 -5.05 11.75
CA ASP A 701 16.51 -5.71 12.98
C ASP A 701 16.77 -4.92 14.28
N ASN A 702 17.81 -4.06 14.27
CA ASN A 702 18.09 -3.10 15.31
C ASN A 702 18.01 -1.69 14.75
N LEU A 703 16.97 -0.95 15.13
CA LEU A 703 16.81 0.48 14.86
C LEU A 703 18.09 1.24 15.21
N TYR A 704 18.68 1.90 14.21
CA TYR A 704 19.82 2.79 14.37
C TYR A 704 19.43 4.23 14.03
N SER A 705 19.89 5.18 14.84
CA SER A 705 19.79 6.61 14.55
C SER A 705 21.00 7.33 15.17
N ASP A 706 21.54 8.33 14.49
CA ASP A 706 22.57 9.25 14.99
C ASP A 706 22.32 10.60 14.30
N LEU A 707 21.30 11.30 14.80
CA LEU A 707 20.77 12.53 14.22
C LEU A 707 21.15 13.75 15.07
N ARG A 708 21.39 14.87 14.38
CA ARG A 708 21.59 16.21 14.95
C ARG A 708 20.54 17.14 14.36
N LEU A 709 19.65 17.61 15.22
CA LEU A 709 18.71 18.68 14.94
C LEU A 709 19.29 20.00 15.47
N ALA A 710 19.38 21.01 14.62
CA ALA A 710 19.68 22.38 15.01
C ALA A 710 18.51 23.29 14.63
N ILE A 711 18.11 24.15 15.55
CA ILE A 711 17.09 25.19 15.37
C ILE A 711 17.70 26.52 15.80
N ASP A 712 17.62 27.55 14.97
CA ASP A 712 18.18 28.88 15.27
C ASP A 712 17.07 29.95 15.34
N ASN A 713 17.05 30.70 16.44
CA ASN A 713 16.20 31.87 16.68
C ASN A 713 14.68 31.64 16.47
N ALA A 714 14.15 30.49 16.87
CA ALA A 714 12.72 30.21 16.85
C ALA A 714 11.95 31.10 17.83
N ALA A 715 10.89 31.77 17.37
CA ALA A 715 10.04 32.58 18.24
C ALA A 715 9.26 31.67 19.21
N LEU A 716 9.31 31.95 20.51
CA LEU A 716 8.60 31.14 21.51
C LEU A 716 7.09 31.46 21.60
N SER A 717 6.62 32.54 20.97
CA SER A 717 5.24 33.03 21.08
C SER A 717 4.15 31.99 20.77
N PRO A 718 4.27 31.10 19.76
CA PRO A 718 3.27 30.06 19.50
C PRO A 718 3.13 29.04 20.65
N LEU A 719 4.14 28.93 21.51
CA LEU A 719 4.18 27.98 22.63
C LEU A 719 3.59 28.54 23.94
N ASP A 720 3.09 29.79 23.95
CA ASP A 720 2.43 30.38 25.13
C ASP A 720 1.36 29.46 25.76
N PRO A 721 0.49 28.75 25.02
CA PRO A 721 -0.48 27.85 25.64
C PRO A 721 0.15 26.68 26.42
N TYR A 722 1.34 26.19 26.03
CA TYR A 722 2.08 25.20 26.83
C TYR A 722 2.64 25.84 28.12
N VAL A 723 3.20 27.04 28.04
CA VAL A 723 3.76 27.76 29.20
C VAL A 723 2.64 28.14 30.18
N GLY A 724 1.53 28.68 29.68
CA GLY A 724 0.34 29.01 30.44
C GLY A 724 -0.30 27.81 31.11
N LYS A 725 -0.33 26.63 30.46
CA LYS A 725 -0.86 25.39 31.04
C LYS A 725 0.04 24.82 32.14
N TYR A 726 1.34 24.65 31.88
CA TYR A 726 2.24 23.88 32.75
C TYR A 726 3.10 24.72 33.71
N ALA A 727 3.46 25.96 33.35
CA ALA A 727 4.20 26.88 34.22
C ALA A 727 3.31 27.89 34.96
N GLY A 728 1.99 27.90 34.69
CA GLY A 728 1.01 28.73 35.39
C GLY A 728 1.14 30.24 35.15
N ARG A 729 1.91 30.66 34.13
CA ARG A 729 2.13 32.04 33.73
C ARG A 729 2.20 32.15 32.21
N ALA A 730 1.76 33.27 31.66
CA ALA A 730 1.91 33.57 30.24
C ALA A 730 3.40 33.77 29.88
N LEU A 731 3.74 33.55 28.62
CA LEU A 731 4.99 33.95 28.01
C LEU A 731 4.90 35.41 27.56
N ALA A 732 5.84 36.27 28.00
CA ALA A 732 5.88 37.67 27.59
C ALA A 732 6.81 37.90 26.38
N ALA A 733 7.96 37.22 26.35
CA ALA A 733 8.94 37.32 25.26
C ALA A 733 9.96 36.17 25.29
N GLY A 734 10.60 35.92 24.15
CA GLY A 734 11.82 35.12 24.03
C GLY A 734 11.97 34.44 22.67
N THR A 735 13.20 34.09 22.32
CA THR A 735 13.51 33.17 21.20
C THR A 735 14.30 31.95 21.70
N LEU A 736 14.33 30.91 20.88
CA LEU A 736 14.86 29.58 21.16
C LEU A 736 15.92 29.22 20.12
N ASP A 737 17.12 28.90 20.58
CA ASP A 737 18.07 28.09 19.80
C ASP A 737 18.14 26.70 20.43
N ALA A 738 18.14 25.64 19.65
CA ALA A 738 18.17 24.27 20.17
C ALA A 738 19.12 23.38 19.35
N ALA A 739 20.09 22.76 20.03
CA ALA A 739 20.96 21.74 19.46
C ALA A 739 20.67 20.40 20.15
N VAL A 740 20.03 19.49 19.42
CA VAL A 740 19.60 18.17 19.91
C VAL A 740 20.34 17.08 19.15
N GLY A 741 21.23 16.37 19.84
CA GLY A 741 21.77 15.09 19.40
C GLY A 741 20.88 13.95 19.89
N ALA A 742 20.52 13.02 19.01
CA ALA A 742 19.74 11.84 19.36
C ALA A 742 20.34 10.58 18.71
N LYS A 743 20.93 9.72 19.55
CA LYS A 743 21.59 8.49 19.14
C LYS A 743 20.85 7.26 19.69
N ILE A 744 20.34 6.43 18.78
CA ILE A 744 19.71 5.15 19.08
C ILE A 744 20.64 4.04 18.58
N SER A 745 21.03 3.14 19.47
CA SER A 745 21.84 1.96 19.16
C SER A 745 21.51 0.84 20.14
N GLN A 746 21.39 -0.40 19.64
CA GLN A 746 21.05 -1.58 20.46
C GLN A 746 19.81 -1.34 21.35
N ARG A 747 18.78 -0.70 20.79
CA ARG A 747 17.53 -0.30 21.47
C ARG A 747 17.70 0.64 22.67
N ARG A 748 18.90 1.18 22.93
CA ARG A 748 19.15 2.25 23.91
C ARG A 748 19.16 3.61 23.22
N LEU A 749 18.50 4.59 23.81
CA LEU A 749 18.61 6.01 23.45
C LEU A 749 19.65 6.68 24.36
N ASN A 750 20.57 7.44 23.76
CA ASN A 750 21.35 8.49 24.41
C ASN A 750 21.13 9.78 23.61
N SER A 751 20.75 10.86 24.27
CA SER A 751 20.45 12.14 23.64
C SER A 751 20.98 13.30 24.48
N SER A 752 21.69 14.22 23.83
CA SER A 752 22.10 15.51 24.38
C SER A 752 21.16 16.59 23.86
N ASN A 753 20.62 17.42 24.75
CA ASN A 753 19.67 18.47 24.40
C ASN A 753 20.17 19.79 24.99
N VAL A 754 20.89 20.57 24.19
CA VAL A 754 21.35 21.91 24.58
C VAL A 754 20.31 22.92 24.09
N ILE A 755 19.49 23.40 25.03
CA ILE A 755 18.43 24.38 24.78
C ILE A 755 18.92 25.75 25.26
N THR A 756 18.87 26.73 24.36
CA THR A 756 19.14 28.14 24.61
C THR A 756 17.84 28.92 24.53
N LEU A 757 17.52 29.70 25.57
CA LEU A 757 16.43 30.67 25.54
C LEU A 757 17.01 32.08 25.62
N ASN A 758 16.77 32.90 24.61
CA ASN A 758 17.26 34.27 24.53
C ASN A 758 16.15 35.24 24.96
N GLN A 759 16.48 36.18 25.86
CA GLN A 759 15.57 37.23 26.37
C GLN A 759 14.29 36.71 27.05
N PHE A 760 14.26 35.44 27.46
CA PHE A 760 13.08 34.77 28.01
C PHE A 760 12.46 35.53 29.20
N ALA A 761 11.16 35.78 29.13
CA ALA A 761 10.39 36.52 30.13
C ALA A 761 8.99 35.91 30.35
N LEU A 762 8.60 35.75 31.62
CA LEU A 762 7.27 35.28 32.03
C LEU A 762 6.38 36.47 32.42
N GLY A 763 5.17 36.51 31.85
CA GLY A 763 4.14 37.51 32.10
C GLY A 763 3.28 37.19 33.32
N ALA A 764 1.99 37.57 33.26
CA ALA A 764 1.03 37.39 34.34
C ALA A 764 0.71 35.91 34.64
N PRO A 765 0.26 35.56 35.86
CA PRO A 765 -0.27 34.23 36.17
C PRO A 765 -1.52 33.89 35.34
N THR A 766 -1.63 32.64 34.89
CA THR A 766 -2.76 32.14 34.07
C THR A 766 -3.84 31.41 34.87
N GLY A 767 -3.53 31.00 36.11
CA GLY A 767 -4.47 30.25 36.95
C GLY A 767 -4.76 28.81 36.50
N SER A 768 -3.90 28.23 35.65
CA SER A 768 -4.05 26.84 35.19
C SER A 768 -4.03 25.83 36.36
N PRO A 769 -4.96 24.85 36.41
CA PRO A 769 -4.95 23.80 37.42
C PRO A 769 -3.83 22.76 37.20
N ASP A 770 -3.29 22.67 35.98
CA ASP A 770 -2.18 21.77 35.61
C ASP A 770 -0.80 22.40 35.88
N ALA A 771 -0.75 23.59 36.50
CA ALA A 771 0.48 24.33 36.73
C ALA A 771 1.37 23.72 37.82
N THR A 772 2.69 23.81 37.62
CA THR A 772 3.66 23.42 38.66
C THR A 772 3.57 24.32 39.90
N SER A 773 3.75 23.72 41.08
CA SER A 773 3.85 24.43 42.36
C SER A 773 5.24 25.03 42.63
N LEU A 774 6.21 24.83 41.73
CA LEU A 774 7.57 25.34 41.87
C LEU A 774 7.64 26.86 41.56
N PRO A 775 8.52 27.63 42.22
CA PRO A 775 8.66 29.07 42.00
C PRO A 775 9.41 29.38 40.69
N VAL A 776 8.76 29.15 39.53
CA VAL A 776 9.37 29.21 38.19
C VAL A 776 10.11 30.53 37.93
N GLY A 777 9.58 31.67 38.40
CA GLY A 777 10.23 32.98 38.22
C GLY A 777 11.59 33.12 38.93
N LEU A 778 11.76 32.48 40.09
CA LEU A 778 13.05 32.44 40.80
C LEU A 778 14.05 31.52 40.06
N ALA A 779 13.58 30.36 39.57
CA ALA A 779 14.41 29.47 38.77
C ALA A 779 14.86 30.12 37.44
N VAL A 780 13.98 30.85 36.75
CA VAL A 780 14.33 31.65 35.56
C VAL A 780 15.37 32.71 35.89
N SER A 781 15.26 33.40 37.04
CA SER A 781 16.21 34.43 37.46
C SER A 781 17.59 33.87 37.85
N LEU A 782 17.66 32.64 38.38
CA LEU A 782 18.91 31.93 38.67
C LEU A 782 19.63 31.46 37.39
N LEU A 783 18.87 31.03 36.39
CA LEU A 783 19.41 30.48 35.15
C LEU A 783 19.76 31.56 34.11
N ARG A 784 19.13 32.74 34.17
CA ARG A 784 19.32 33.86 33.22
C ARG A 784 20.60 34.66 33.48
N ASP A 785 21.50 34.64 32.51
CA ASP A 785 22.78 35.36 32.57
C ASP A 785 22.68 36.88 32.30
N ARG A 786 23.83 37.55 32.34
CA ARG A 786 23.98 38.99 32.05
C ARG A 786 23.60 39.42 30.62
N SER A 787 23.57 38.51 29.65
CA SER A 787 23.11 38.76 28.28
C SER A 787 21.60 38.53 28.11
N GLY A 788 20.93 38.02 29.15
CA GLY A 788 19.54 37.58 29.09
C GLY A 788 19.36 36.18 28.51
N LYS A 789 20.44 35.39 28.43
CA LYS A 789 20.45 34.02 27.94
C LYS A 789 20.24 33.02 29.06
N ILE A 790 19.47 31.97 28.80
CA ILE A 790 19.34 30.77 29.63
C ILE A 790 19.85 29.60 28.80
N VAL A 791 20.84 28.86 29.31
CA VAL A 791 21.35 27.63 28.67
C VAL A 791 21.00 26.44 29.55
N LEU A 792 20.34 25.44 28.99
CA LEU A 792 19.93 24.21 29.63
C LEU A 792 20.59 23.05 28.88
N ASP A 793 21.46 22.29 29.53
CA ASP A 793 21.92 20.99 29.04
C ASP A 793 21.09 19.89 29.71
N ILE A 794 20.37 19.14 28.89
CA ILE A 794 19.38 18.14 29.34
C ILE A 794 19.76 16.78 28.71
N PRO A 795 20.70 16.03 29.34
CA PRO A 795 21.03 14.68 28.90
C PRO A 795 19.85 13.73 29.19
N VAL A 796 19.49 12.93 28.19
CA VAL A 796 18.41 11.93 28.26
C VAL A 796 18.93 10.57 27.80
N GLU A 797 19.02 9.64 28.74
CA GLU A 797 19.28 8.22 28.45
C GLU A 797 18.09 7.34 28.83
N GLY A 798 17.93 6.21 28.12
CA GLY A 798 16.99 5.16 28.49
C GLY A 798 16.99 3.98 27.52
N SER A 799 16.24 2.94 27.86
CA SER A 799 15.96 1.81 26.96
C SER A 799 14.61 2.01 26.26
N LEU A 800 14.53 1.67 24.98
CA LEU A 800 13.27 1.60 24.23
C LEU A 800 12.48 0.30 24.53
N ASP A 801 13.05 -0.61 25.32
CA ASP A 801 12.38 -1.80 25.85
C ASP A 801 11.64 -1.57 27.18
N ASP A 802 11.86 -0.42 27.83
CA ASP A 802 11.19 -0.07 29.09
C ASP A 802 9.80 0.54 28.78
N PRO A 803 8.68 -0.11 29.15
CA PRO A 803 7.34 0.40 28.86
C PRO A 803 7.00 1.69 29.62
N ASP A 804 7.73 2.01 30.70
CA ASP A 804 7.64 3.29 31.40
C ASP A 804 8.58 4.36 30.81
N PHE A 805 9.49 4.02 29.90
CA PHE A 805 10.31 5.00 29.22
C PHE A 805 9.49 5.76 28.17
N ARG A 806 9.25 7.05 28.44
CA ARG A 806 8.67 7.99 27.49
C ARG A 806 9.56 9.22 27.43
N TYR A 807 10.07 9.55 26.24
CA TYR A 807 11.03 10.64 26.03
C TYR A 807 10.61 11.95 26.71
N GLY A 808 9.38 12.41 26.48
CA GLY A 808 8.85 13.61 27.12
C GLY A 808 8.80 13.53 28.65
N ARG A 809 8.53 12.37 29.26
CA ARG A 809 8.62 12.19 30.72
C ARG A 809 10.07 12.24 31.21
N ALA A 810 11.03 11.74 30.44
CA ALA A 810 12.45 11.81 30.79
C ALA A 810 12.98 13.26 30.72
N VAL A 811 12.67 14.00 29.65
CA VAL A 811 12.98 15.43 29.51
C VAL A 811 12.35 16.23 30.67
N TRP A 812 11.04 16.06 30.93
CA TRP A 812 10.37 16.78 32.02
C TRP A 812 10.88 16.41 33.41
N ARG A 813 11.33 15.17 33.65
CA ARG A 813 12.03 14.80 34.91
C ARG A 813 13.38 15.52 35.03
N ALA A 814 14.16 15.60 33.96
CA ALA A 814 15.47 16.26 33.98
C ALA A 814 15.34 17.78 34.18
N VAL A 815 14.45 18.45 33.42
CA VAL A 815 14.10 19.87 33.62
C VAL A 815 13.50 20.09 35.00
N GLY A 816 12.57 19.24 35.44
CA GLY A 816 11.95 19.30 36.77
C GLY A 816 12.99 19.19 37.89
N ASN A 817 13.94 18.27 37.79
CA ASN A 817 15.04 18.13 38.76
C ASN A 817 15.95 19.37 38.79
N LEU A 818 16.19 20.03 37.64
CA LEU A 818 16.94 21.29 37.58
C LEU A 818 16.17 22.44 38.26
N LEU A 819 14.87 22.57 37.98
CA LEU A 819 14.00 23.59 38.59
C LEU A 819 13.80 23.35 40.10
N VAL A 820 13.66 22.10 40.54
CA VAL A 820 13.61 21.73 41.96
C VAL A 820 14.92 22.11 42.65
N LYS A 821 16.09 21.76 42.09
CA LYS A 821 17.39 22.17 42.65
C LYS A 821 17.55 23.69 42.72
N ALA A 822 17.08 24.43 41.71
CA ALA A 822 17.07 25.88 41.72
C ALA A 822 16.20 26.46 42.84
N ALA A 823 15.07 25.82 43.16
CA ALA A 823 14.16 26.23 44.23
C ALA A 823 14.61 25.81 45.64
N THR A 824 15.21 24.62 45.81
CA THR A 824 15.57 24.06 47.13
C THR A 824 17.02 24.30 47.54
N ALA A 825 17.92 24.56 46.58
CA ALA A 825 19.35 24.76 46.83
C ALA A 825 19.96 25.87 45.91
N PRO A 826 19.40 27.09 45.87
CA PRO A 826 19.75 28.12 44.89
C PRO A 826 21.24 28.48 44.88
N PHE A 827 21.87 28.60 46.06
CA PHE A 827 23.31 28.90 46.17
C PHE A 827 24.21 27.75 45.68
N SER A 828 23.78 26.48 45.85
CA SER A 828 24.52 25.32 45.36
C SER A 828 24.53 25.28 43.83
N LEU A 829 23.39 25.61 43.20
CA LEU A 829 23.28 25.73 41.75
C LEU A 829 24.12 26.88 41.18
N LEU A 830 24.19 28.04 41.85
CA LEU A 830 25.12 29.12 41.49
C LEU A 830 26.59 28.67 41.62
N ALA A 831 26.95 28.00 42.72
CA ALA A 831 28.30 27.50 42.93
C ALA A 831 28.73 26.47 41.86
N SER A 832 27.84 25.56 41.45
CA SER A 832 28.15 24.59 40.38
C SER A 832 28.29 25.23 38.99
N LEU A 833 27.53 26.29 38.70
CA LEU A 833 27.61 27.01 37.43
C LEU A 833 28.92 27.79 37.28
N ILE A 834 29.49 28.29 38.39
CA ILE A 834 30.73 29.09 38.39
C ILE A 834 31.96 28.20 38.56
N GLY A 835 31.91 27.19 39.43
CA GLY A 835 33.02 26.26 39.63
C GLY A 835 33.41 25.46 38.38
N GLY A 836 32.47 25.29 37.44
CA GLY A 836 32.74 24.68 36.13
C GLY A 836 33.52 25.56 35.15
N SER A 837 33.59 26.89 35.33
CA SER A 837 34.17 27.80 34.33
C SER A 837 35.68 28.01 34.44
N SER A 838 36.36 27.37 35.41
CA SER A 838 37.81 27.51 35.64
C SER A 838 38.54 26.17 35.79
N ALA A 839 37.86 25.04 35.59
CA ALA A 839 38.45 23.72 35.68
C ALA A 839 39.14 23.32 34.36
N ALA A 840 40.41 23.70 34.22
CA ALA A 840 41.29 23.04 33.25
C ALA A 840 41.52 21.57 33.66
N GLU A 841 41.74 20.72 32.66
CA GLU A 841 41.74 19.26 32.76
C GLU A 841 42.84 18.69 33.69
N GLY A 842 42.45 18.07 34.82
CA GLY A 842 43.33 17.33 35.73
C GLY A 842 43.11 17.59 37.24
N ASP A 843 43.10 16.51 38.04
CA ASP A 843 43.30 16.48 39.50
C ASP A 843 42.58 17.52 40.39
N ALA A 844 41.24 17.46 40.44
CA ALA A 844 40.43 18.19 41.43
C ALA A 844 39.34 17.35 42.15
N ALA A 845 39.29 16.04 41.95
CA ALA A 845 38.16 15.18 42.35
C ALA A 845 38.06 14.86 43.86
N ALA A 846 38.81 15.54 44.74
CA ALA A 846 39.07 15.08 46.11
C ALA A 846 38.93 16.16 47.21
N THR A 847 38.09 17.19 47.03
CA THR A 847 37.77 18.14 48.15
C THR A 847 36.37 18.74 48.13
N ALA A 848 35.43 18.15 47.39
CA ALA A 848 34.02 18.56 47.35
C ALA A 848 33.22 18.11 48.59
N GLY A 849 33.66 18.51 49.78
CA GLY A 849 32.81 18.50 50.97
C GLY A 849 31.66 19.51 50.79
N GLU A 850 30.49 19.20 51.36
CA GLU A 850 29.25 19.96 51.16
C GLU A 850 29.31 21.34 51.85
N LYS A 851 29.97 22.30 51.20
CA LYS A 851 30.07 23.68 51.69
C LYS A 851 28.76 24.41 51.43
N ASP A 852 28.00 24.62 52.49
CA ASP A 852 26.87 25.55 52.47
C ASP A 852 27.36 26.98 52.12
N TYR A 853 26.66 27.62 51.19
CA TYR A 853 26.87 29.01 50.75
C TYR A 853 25.73 29.96 51.16
N SER A 854 24.66 29.44 51.78
CA SER A 854 23.57 30.25 52.35
C SER A 854 23.94 30.89 53.70
N SER A 855 25.08 30.51 54.29
CA SER A 855 25.58 31.09 55.54
C SER A 855 27.05 31.52 55.48
N ILE A 856 27.31 32.72 56.03
CA ILE A 856 28.64 33.33 56.15
C ILE A 856 29.08 33.29 57.61
N GLY A 857 30.17 32.58 57.89
CA GLY A 857 30.71 32.41 59.25
C GLY A 857 31.61 33.57 59.67
N PHE A 858 31.52 33.92 60.96
CA PHE A 858 32.34 34.94 61.60
C PHE A 858 33.04 34.33 62.82
N ASP A 859 34.23 34.83 63.13
CA ASP A 859 34.90 34.48 64.39
C ASP A 859 34.16 35.11 65.59
N PRO A 860 34.20 34.50 66.79
CA PRO A 860 33.47 34.99 67.95
C PRO A 860 33.78 36.46 68.27
N GLY A 861 32.74 37.28 68.38
CA GLY A 861 32.83 38.73 68.62
C GLY A 861 33.34 39.58 67.44
N ALA A 862 33.79 38.96 66.34
CA ALA A 862 34.34 39.67 65.18
C ALA A 862 33.25 40.19 64.23
N THR A 863 33.46 41.40 63.70
CA THR A 863 32.64 42.01 62.64
C THR A 863 33.15 41.74 61.23
N THR A 864 34.41 41.28 61.08
CA THR A 864 35.03 40.88 59.82
C THR A 864 34.75 39.41 59.50
N PRO A 865 34.40 39.03 58.27
CA PRO A 865 34.30 37.62 57.88
C PRO A 865 35.62 36.88 58.06
N SER A 866 35.56 35.60 58.44
CA SER A 866 36.75 34.75 58.57
C SER A 866 37.39 34.45 57.21
N GLY A 867 38.64 33.97 57.21
CA GLY A 867 39.42 33.72 55.98
C GLY A 867 38.73 32.78 54.98
N GLU A 868 38.03 31.74 55.44
CA GLU A 868 37.24 30.86 54.57
C GLU A 868 35.98 31.56 54.02
N SER A 869 35.32 32.36 54.86
CA SER A 869 34.13 33.13 54.48
C SER A 869 34.41 34.15 53.36
N LEU A 870 35.60 34.75 53.32
CA LEU A 870 36.01 35.63 52.21
C LEU A 870 36.04 34.89 50.85
N GLY A 871 36.44 33.61 50.84
CA GLY A 871 36.39 32.76 49.64
C GLY A 871 34.96 32.42 49.20
N LYS A 872 34.03 32.24 50.14
CA LYS A 872 32.60 32.10 49.80
C LYS A 872 32.03 33.40 49.23
N LEU A 873 32.36 34.54 49.84
CA LEU A 873 31.85 35.86 49.45
C LEU A 873 32.33 36.28 48.05
N SER A 874 33.57 35.95 47.65
CA SER A 874 34.06 36.27 46.30
C SER A 874 33.32 35.49 45.20
N LEU A 875 33.02 34.21 45.42
CA LEU A 875 32.20 33.39 44.53
C LEU A 875 30.76 33.92 44.44
N ILE A 876 30.16 34.34 45.56
CA ILE A 876 28.83 34.96 45.60
C ILE A 876 28.82 36.32 44.86
N ALA A 877 29.88 37.13 45.01
CA ALA A 877 30.05 38.37 44.26
C ALA A 877 30.24 38.15 42.75
N GLN A 878 30.87 37.05 42.33
CA GLN A 878 30.90 36.64 40.93
C GLN A 878 29.50 36.22 40.46
N ALA A 879 28.80 35.37 41.22
CA ALA A 879 27.45 34.90 40.90
C ALA A 879 26.47 36.06 40.64
N LEU A 880 26.44 37.04 41.54
CA LEU A 880 25.51 38.18 41.45
C LEU A 880 25.86 39.14 40.30
N ARG A 881 27.13 39.19 39.85
CA ARG A 881 27.52 39.95 38.64
C ARG A 881 27.17 39.20 37.35
N GLU A 882 27.24 37.87 37.35
CA GLU A 882 26.86 37.02 36.21
C GLU A 882 25.35 36.77 36.09
N ARG A 883 24.58 37.03 37.16
CA ARG A 883 23.12 36.90 37.25
C ARG A 883 22.48 38.20 37.74
N PRO A 884 22.27 39.21 36.87
CA PRO A 884 21.72 40.50 37.28
C PRO A 884 20.25 40.44 37.73
N ALA A 885 19.51 39.41 37.30
CA ALA A 885 18.10 39.20 37.65
C ALA A 885 17.85 38.77 39.12
N LEU A 886 18.91 38.64 39.94
CA LEU A 886 18.85 38.26 41.35
C LEU A 886 19.10 39.45 42.28
N GLN A 887 18.44 39.44 43.44
CA GLN A 887 18.76 40.25 44.62
C GLN A 887 19.15 39.31 45.77
N LEU A 888 19.99 39.82 46.67
CA LEU A 888 20.44 39.12 47.87
C LEU A 888 19.86 39.81 49.11
N SER A 889 19.08 39.10 49.91
CA SER A 889 18.76 39.52 51.28
C SER A 889 19.82 38.98 52.23
N VAL A 890 20.32 39.83 53.13
CA VAL A 890 21.36 39.51 54.10
C VAL A 890 20.82 39.73 55.52
N THR A 891 20.80 38.66 56.31
CA THR A 891 20.28 38.63 57.67
C THR A 891 21.42 38.44 58.66
N GLY A 892 21.59 39.36 59.61
CA GLY A 892 22.68 39.29 60.60
C GLY A 892 22.43 38.23 61.67
N GLY A 893 23.48 37.52 62.12
CA GLY A 893 23.40 36.52 63.18
C GLY A 893 24.43 36.70 64.30
N TYR A 894 24.08 36.24 65.50
CA TYR A 894 24.98 36.10 66.65
C TYR A 894 24.80 34.79 67.43
N ASP A 895 25.88 34.25 67.99
CA ASP A 895 25.88 33.19 69.00
C ASP A 895 25.90 33.82 70.40
N ALA A 896 24.77 33.74 71.09
CA ALA A 896 24.56 34.39 72.38
C ALA A 896 25.50 33.91 73.51
N GLY A 897 26.20 32.78 73.34
CA GLY A 897 27.24 32.31 74.25
C GLY A 897 28.64 32.75 73.81
N ARG A 898 29.04 32.35 72.60
CA ARG A 898 30.40 32.55 72.07
C ARG A 898 30.71 34.01 71.78
N ASP A 899 29.81 34.72 71.12
CA ASP A 899 30.02 36.16 70.83
C ASP A 899 30.00 36.98 72.12
N ARG A 900 29.15 36.61 73.10
CA ARG A 900 29.11 37.27 74.41
C ARG A 900 30.42 37.12 75.19
N ALA A 901 31.03 35.93 75.19
CA ALA A 901 32.34 35.70 75.81
C ALA A 901 33.47 36.47 75.10
N ALA A 902 33.47 36.48 73.76
CA ALA A 902 34.47 37.21 72.99
C ALA A 902 34.34 38.74 73.11
N LEU A 903 33.11 39.28 73.09
CA LEU A 903 32.85 40.70 73.31
C LEU A 903 33.28 41.16 74.70
N ARG A 904 33.08 40.35 75.75
CA ARG A 904 33.62 40.61 77.09
C ARG A 904 35.15 40.77 77.07
N HIS A 905 35.84 39.82 76.45
CA HIS A 905 37.31 39.85 76.35
C HIS A 905 37.82 41.04 75.52
N ALA A 906 37.14 41.39 74.42
CA ALA A 906 37.45 42.56 73.60
C ALA A 906 37.18 43.89 74.33
N LEU A 907 36.13 43.97 75.16
CA LEU A 907 35.85 45.13 76.01
C LEU A 907 36.86 45.25 77.15
N LEU A 908 37.31 44.15 77.75
CA LEU A 908 38.39 44.15 78.74
C LEU A 908 39.71 44.64 78.11
N LEU A 909 40.05 44.17 76.91
CA LEU A 909 41.19 44.66 76.14
C LEU A 909 41.07 46.15 75.81
N LYS A 910 39.88 46.65 75.51
CA LYS A 910 39.63 48.08 75.29
C LYS A 910 39.78 48.90 76.57
N GLN A 911 39.39 48.36 77.72
CA GLN A 911 39.65 48.99 79.03
C GLN A 911 41.15 48.99 79.35
N LEU A 912 41.88 47.90 79.09
CA LEU A 912 43.35 47.82 79.23
C LEU A 912 44.08 48.84 78.34
N ASP A 913 43.62 49.04 77.09
CA ASP A 913 44.14 50.07 76.17
C ASP A 913 43.77 51.50 76.61
N GLN A 914 42.56 51.72 77.15
CA GLN A 914 42.20 53.02 77.73
C GLN A 914 43.02 53.35 78.99
N GLU A 915 43.27 52.37 79.85
CA GLU A 915 44.11 52.49 81.04
C GLU A 915 45.59 52.69 80.69
N SER A 916 46.13 51.96 79.70
CA SER A 916 47.51 52.17 79.23
C SER A 916 47.69 53.56 78.61
N ARG A 917 46.72 54.05 77.83
CA ARG A 917 46.71 55.42 77.30
C ARG A 917 46.58 56.48 78.39
N ALA A 918 45.83 56.21 79.46
CA ALA A 918 45.76 57.10 80.61
C ALA A 918 47.10 57.16 81.38
N GLU A 919 47.79 56.03 81.55
CA GLU A 919 49.13 55.96 82.14
C GLU A 919 50.20 56.66 81.27
N PHE A 920 50.15 56.48 79.95
CA PHE A 920 51.00 57.22 78.99
C PHE A 920 50.72 58.73 79.01
N ALA A 921 49.45 59.14 79.03
CA ALA A 921 49.07 60.56 79.07
C ALA A 921 49.42 61.26 80.40
N GLN A 922 49.71 60.51 81.47
CA GLN A 922 50.19 61.06 82.75
C GLN A 922 51.72 61.09 82.86
N THR A 923 52.46 60.44 81.96
CA THR A 923 53.92 60.25 82.10
C THR A 923 54.79 61.05 81.10
N ARG A 924 54.21 61.64 80.04
CA ARG A 924 54.92 62.60 79.16
C ARG A 924 53.97 63.66 78.57
N ASP A 925 54.40 64.92 78.59
CA ASP A 925 53.81 65.99 77.79
C ASP A 925 54.09 65.76 76.29
N GLY A 926 53.11 65.20 75.57
CA GLY A 926 53.17 64.99 74.13
C GLY A 926 51.93 64.26 73.62
N GLN A 927 51.35 64.72 72.50
CA GLN A 927 50.13 64.14 71.96
C GLN A 927 50.32 62.66 71.55
N PRO A 928 49.35 61.77 71.84
CA PRO A 928 49.43 60.38 71.42
C PRO A 928 49.25 60.27 69.90
N SER A 929 50.25 59.72 69.21
CA SER A 929 50.08 59.28 67.82
C SER A 929 49.05 58.14 67.75
N ALA A 930 48.24 58.12 66.69
CA ALA A 930 47.02 57.30 66.63
C ALA A 930 47.26 55.80 66.30
N GLU A 931 48.50 55.39 66.03
CA GLU A 931 48.82 54.04 65.53
C GLU A 931 49.26 53.07 66.64
N ALA A 932 48.32 52.22 67.03
CA ALA A 932 48.47 50.89 67.64
C ALA A 932 49.79 50.55 68.38
N VAL A 933 49.92 50.99 69.63
CA VAL A 933 50.81 50.32 70.59
C VAL A 933 50.22 48.94 70.91
N LYS A 934 50.83 47.87 70.38
CA LYS A 934 50.65 46.54 70.97
C LYS A 934 51.29 46.58 72.36
N LEU A 935 50.50 46.41 73.42
CA LEU A 935 51.04 46.25 74.77
C LEU A 935 52.05 45.10 74.76
N ALA A 936 53.24 45.30 75.32
CA ALA A 936 54.17 44.21 75.54
C ALA A 936 53.56 43.23 76.57
N PRO A 937 53.81 41.91 76.49
CA PRO A 937 53.19 40.95 77.41
C PRO A 937 53.43 41.25 78.90
N ALA A 938 54.56 41.88 79.25
CA ALA A 938 54.88 42.33 80.60
C ALA A 938 54.09 43.57 81.05
N ASP A 939 53.80 44.52 80.15
CA ASP A 939 52.93 45.66 80.44
C ASP A 939 51.47 45.23 80.54
N GLU A 940 51.02 44.30 79.69
CA GLU A 940 49.69 43.69 79.79
C GLU A 940 49.55 42.91 81.10
N ALA A 941 50.57 42.15 81.53
CA ALA A 941 50.57 41.47 82.83
C ALA A 941 50.40 42.45 83.99
N ARG A 942 51.21 43.52 84.04
CA ARG A 942 51.12 44.57 85.07
C ARG A 942 49.76 45.26 85.08
N LEU A 943 49.18 45.56 83.90
CA LEU A 943 47.88 46.22 83.79
C LEU A 943 46.70 45.29 84.14
N VAL A 944 46.76 44.01 83.77
CA VAL A 944 45.78 42.99 84.18
C VAL A 944 45.83 42.79 85.69
N GLU A 945 47.01 42.65 86.29
CA GLU A 945 47.16 42.55 87.74
C GLU A 945 46.64 43.81 88.44
N ARG A 946 47.01 45.01 87.97
CA ARG A 946 46.54 46.29 88.54
C ARG A 946 45.02 46.44 88.43
N LEU A 947 44.39 46.04 87.32
CA LEU A 947 42.93 46.02 87.20
C LEU A 947 42.30 44.96 88.10
N TYR A 948 42.88 43.76 88.20
CA TYR A 948 42.40 42.70 89.08
C TYR A 948 42.45 43.13 90.55
N ARG A 949 43.59 43.65 91.01
CA ARG A 949 43.78 44.21 92.36
C ARG A 949 42.87 45.41 92.66
N ARG A 950 42.51 46.22 91.66
CA ARG A 950 41.60 47.37 91.81
C ARG A 950 40.13 46.94 91.83
N HIS A 951 39.75 45.95 91.04
CA HIS A 951 38.38 45.44 90.96
C HIS A 951 38.05 44.51 92.15
N PHE A 952 39.02 43.70 92.61
CA PHE A 952 38.90 42.73 93.70
C PHE A 952 39.64 43.13 94.99
N GLN A 953 40.25 44.32 95.05
CA GLN A 953 40.75 45.02 96.25
C GLN A 953 41.87 44.29 97.03
N ILE A 954 43.07 44.14 96.45
CA ILE A 954 44.19 43.30 96.99
C ILE A 954 45.53 44.07 97.11
N PRO A 955 46.17 44.16 98.31
CA PRO A 955 47.34 44.99 98.59
C PRO A 955 48.72 44.40 98.20
N GLU A 956 49.76 45.23 98.29
CA GLU A 956 51.14 45.03 97.79
C GLU A 956 52.17 44.99 98.97
N GLN A 957 53.35 44.40 98.76
CA GLN A 957 54.41 44.26 99.79
C GLN A 957 55.82 44.57 99.25
N THR A 958 56.73 45.00 100.14
CA THR A 958 58.10 45.44 99.80
C THR A 958 59.11 44.80 100.77
N ALA A 959 60.29 44.43 100.29
CA ALA A 959 61.28 43.64 101.03
C ALA A 959 62.38 44.49 101.69
N ALA A 960 62.61 44.31 102.99
CA ALA A 960 63.74 44.90 103.73
C ALA A 960 64.03 44.20 105.09
N ASP A 961 64.31 42.90 105.11
CA ASP A 961 65.10 42.30 106.21
C ASP A 961 65.81 40.98 105.79
N MET A 962 67.09 40.83 106.10
CA MET A 962 67.94 39.68 105.73
C MET A 962 69.29 39.68 106.49
N PRO A 963 69.71 38.56 107.10
CA PRO A 963 71.09 38.34 107.55
C PRO A 963 71.92 37.37 106.66
N SER A 964 73.16 37.76 106.37
CA SER A 964 74.39 37.01 105.97
C SER A 964 74.33 35.49 105.68
N ALA A 965 74.87 34.95 104.57
CA ALA A 965 76.30 34.87 104.14
C ALA A 965 77.17 34.00 105.10
N GLU A 966 78.16 33.17 104.72
CA GLU A 966 78.96 32.82 103.50
C GLU A 966 79.72 31.48 103.84
N PRO A 967 80.18 30.52 102.96
CA PRO A 967 80.62 30.58 101.54
C PRO A 967 80.13 29.42 100.61
N ALA A 968 80.91 29.11 99.55
CA ALA A 968 80.71 28.03 98.56
C ALA A 968 81.85 26.97 98.57
N PRO A 969 81.74 25.90 97.76
CA PRO A 969 82.89 25.46 96.96
C PRO A 969 82.59 25.25 95.45
N ARG A 970 83.68 25.22 94.67
CA ARG A 970 83.80 24.83 93.24
C ARG A 970 84.85 23.71 93.13
N PRO A 971 85.16 23.12 91.95
CA PRO A 971 84.37 22.81 90.74
C PRO A 971 84.51 21.32 90.33
N ALA A 972 84.08 20.99 89.09
CA ALA A 972 84.63 19.92 88.23
C ALA A 972 84.36 18.43 88.62
N ALA A 973 84.39 17.45 87.70
CA ALA A 973 84.17 17.44 86.24
C ALA A 973 84.02 15.97 85.76
N GLY A 974 83.50 15.75 84.54
CA GLY A 974 83.87 14.58 83.73
C GLY A 974 82.74 13.73 83.12
N ILE A 975 82.66 13.79 81.78
CA ILE A 975 82.60 12.62 80.85
C ILE A 975 81.32 11.74 80.86
N ALA A 976 80.88 11.36 79.64
CA ALA A 976 79.78 10.43 79.34
C ALA A 976 80.31 8.96 79.22
N PRO A 977 79.64 7.93 78.64
CA PRO A 977 78.27 7.84 78.09
C PRO A 977 77.52 6.52 78.43
N SER A 978 76.38 6.30 77.74
CA SER A 978 75.84 4.98 77.32
C SER A 978 74.89 4.15 78.21
N ARG A 979 73.70 3.91 77.62
CA ARG A 979 73.04 2.60 77.36
C ARG A 979 72.30 1.84 78.48
N ILE A 980 71.20 1.20 78.03
CA ILE A 980 70.50 0.01 78.58
C ILE A 980 69.73 0.28 79.88
N ALA A 981 68.43 -0.01 79.98
CA ALA A 981 67.47 -0.39 78.94
C ALA A 981 66.04 0.01 79.37
N ASP A 982 65.13 0.06 78.41
CA ASP A 982 63.81 -0.53 78.63
C ASP A 982 63.36 -1.19 77.31
N ASN A 983 62.75 -2.38 77.39
CA ASN A 983 62.38 -3.19 76.22
C ASN A 983 61.28 -4.20 76.58
N GLN A 984 60.45 -4.52 75.58
CA GLN A 984 59.40 -5.55 75.56
C GLN A 984 58.11 -5.20 76.34
N GLU A 985 56.89 -5.53 75.89
CA GLU A 985 56.31 -5.92 74.57
C GLU A 985 54.77 -5.95 74.77
N SER A 986 53.86 -6.28 73.85
CA SER A 986 53.86 -6.67 72.42
C SER A 986 52.50 -6.18 71.84
N SER A 987 52.40 -5.70 70.59
CA SER A 987 51.92 -6.44 69.40
C SER A 987 50.78 -7.46 69.65
N PHE A 988 49.74 -7.55 68.82
CA PHE A 988 49.88 -8.02 67.43
C PHE A 988 48.90 -7.42 66.40
N VAL A 989 49.37 -7.45 65.14
CA VAL A 989 48.64 -7.11 63.91
C VAL A 989 48.00 -8.37 63.32
N ILE A 990 46.81 -8.24 62.72
CA ILE A 990 46.39 -9.11 61.62
C ILE A 990 45.84 -8.25 60.47
N ILE A 991 46.36 -8.50 59.25
CA ILE A 991 45.74 -8.10 57.99
C ILE A 991 45.11 -9.36 57.37
N GLY A 992 43.85 -9.27 56.95
CA GLY A 992 43.11 -10.35 56.29
C GLY A 992 41.85 -9.80 55.62
N GLY A 993 41.31 -10.47 54.60
CA GLY A 993 40.18 -9.93 53.85
C GLY A 993 39.41 -10.94 52.99
N LYS A 994 38.60 -10.39 52.07
CA LYS A 994 37.62 -11.03 51.15
C LYS A 994 36.25 -11.45 51.75
N MET A 995 35.21 -10.88 51.12
CA MET A 995 33.88 -11.45 50.78
C MET A 995 32.87 -11.86 51.88
N ARG A 996 31.67 -11.21 51.80
CA ARG A 996 30.30 -11.74 51.52
C ARG A 996 29.96 -13.22 51.88
N PRO A 997 28.68 -13.60 52.15
CA PRO A 997 27.43 -12.85 51.89
C PRO A 997 26.31 -12.88 52.98
N GLY A 998 25.29 -12.03 52.82
CA GLY A 998 23.92 -12.26 53.35
C GLY A 998 23.69 -12.05 54.86
N SER A 999 22.45 -12.10 55.38
CA SER A 999 21.13 -11.98 54.72
C SER A 999 20.01 -11.75 55.75
N ARG A 1000 18.92 -11.06 55.37
CA ARG A 1000 17.58 -11.05 56.04
C ARG A 1000 17.56 -10.42 57.47
N ASN A 1001 16.43 -9.93 58.02
CA ASN A 1001 15.07 -9.77 57.49
C ASN A 1001 14.29 -8.64 58.20
N LEU A 1002 13.14 -8.26 57.62
CA LEU A 1002 11.88 -7.78 58.24
C LEU A 1002 11.96 -6.94 59.55
N ALA A 1003 11.64 -5.65 59.61
CA ALA A 1003 10.48 -4.85 59.13
C ALA A 1003 9.42 -4.55 60.21
N ALA A 1004 9.04 -3.26 60.27
CA ALA A 1004 7.78 -2.69 60.73
C ALA A 1004 7.24 -3.02 62.14
N ARG A 1005 7.02 -1.97 62.94
CA ARG A 1005 5.66 -1.42 63.10
C ARG A 1005 5.58 0.03 63.60
N ARG A 1006 4.73 0.80 62.92
CA ARG A 1006 4.01 2.00 63.40
C ARG A 1006 3.05 1.58 64.55
N PRO A 1007 2.59 2.48 65.45
CA PRO A 1007 1.85 3.69 65.04
C PRO A 1007 2.07 5.00 65.83
N VAL A 1008 1.40 6.02 65.30
CA VAL A 1008 1.21 7.41 65.75
C VAL A 1008 -0.22 7.47 66.35
N PRO A 1009 -0.52 8.19 67.45
CA PRO A 1009 -0.84 9.63 67.37
C PRO A 1009 -0.33 10.51 68.53
N ALA A 1010 -0.49 11.82 68.35
CA ALA A 1010 0.02 12.89 69.22
C ALA A 1010 -1.05 13.50 70.15
N ALA A 1011 -0.61 14.18 71.22
CA ALA A 1011 -1.39 15.19 71.94
C ALA A 1011 -0.49 16.22 72.67
N MET A 1012 -1.07 17.40 72.91
CA MET A 1012 -0.52 18.69 73.36
C MET A 1012 0.46 18.77 74.58
N THR A 1013 1.50 19.59 74.37
CA THR A 1013 2.15 20.64 75.21
C THR A 1013 1.36 21.20 76.45
N PRO A 1014 2.00 21.94 77.40
CA PRO A 1014 3.12 21.69 78.36
C PRO A 1014 2.62 21.98 79.84
N PRO A 1015 3.36 22.53 80.85
CA PRO A 1015 4.79 22.71 81.15
C PRO A 1015 5.25 22.32 82.61
N ALA A 1016 6.52 22.61 82.93
CA ALA A 1016 7.07 23.06 84.25
C ALA A 1016 7.37 22.09 85.44
N ALA A 1017 8.65 21.74 85.56
CA ALA A 1017 9.57 22.05 86.70
C ALA A 1017 9.62 21.24 88.05
N ILE A 1018 10.82 21.32 88.65
CA ILE A 1018 11.26 21.05 90.05
C ILE A 1018 11.82 19.64 90.42
N SER A 1019 13.01 19.72 91.03
CA SER A 1019 13.90 18.84 91.83
C SER A 1019 13.25 17.71 92.70
N ALA A 1020 13.97 16.76 93.35
CA ALA A 1020 15.29 16.86 94.02
C ALA A 1020 15.94 15.52 94.47
N GLY A 1021 17.21 15.58 94.89
CA GLY A 1021 17.85 14.65 95.85
C GLY A 1021 18.52 13.37 95.28
N PRO A 1022 19.24 12.57 96.10
CA PRO A 1022 19.38 12.64 97.57
C PRO A 1022 20.85 12.84 98.07
N VAL A 1023 21.17 12.36 99.29
CA VAL A 1023 22.34 12.74 100.13
C VAL A 1023 23.22 11.53 100.50
N GLY A 1024 24.53 11.73 100.72
CA GLY A 1024 25.45 10.77 101.36
C GLY A 1024 26.74 11.44 101.85
N GLN A 1025 27.36 10.93 102.93
CA GLN A 1025 28.50 11.55 103.62
C GLN A 1025 29.73 10.64 103.69
N THR A 1026 30.94 11.20 103.66
CA THR A 1026 32.07 10.72 104.49
C THR A 1026 33.07 11.88 104.71
N SER A 1027 33.81 11.83 105.81
CA SER A 1027 34.81 12.81 106.23
C SER A 1027 36.24 12.27 106.10
N VAL A 1028 37.24 13.17 106.07
CA VAL A 1028 38.54 13.08 106.78
C VAL A 1028 39.37 14.35 106.52
N ASP A 1029 39.92 14.92 107.59
CA ASP A 1029 41.02 15.91 107.65
C ASP A 1029 42.30 15.12 108.04
N PRO A 1030 43.56 15.54 107.72
CA PRO A 1030 44.05 16.86 108.15
C PRO A 1030 45.06 17.60 107.23
N ALA A 1031 45.22 18.88 107.58
CA ALA A 1031 46.21 19.89 107.21
C ALA A 1031 47.67 19.49 106.89
N GLU A 1032 48.22 20.09 105.82
CA GLU A 1032 49.56 20.73 105.65
C GLU A 1032 49.62 21.36 104.23
N GLY A 1033 50.31 22.47 103.92
CA GLY A 1033 50.97 23.48 104.75
C GLY A 1033 51.64 24.60 103.88
N ALA A 1034 51.19 25.85 104.03
CA ALA A 1034 51.74 27.11 103.46
C ALA A 1034 51.74 27.31 101.91
N PRO A 1035 51.84 28.57 101.39
CA PRO A 1035 51.55 29.86 102.01
C PRO A 1035 50.42 30.65 101.28
N ALA A 1036 49.69 31.49 102.03
CA ALA A 1036 48.82 32.50 101.42
C ALA A 1036 49.67 33.69 100.92
N GLY A 1037 49.35 34.24 99.74
CA GLY A 1037 50.01 35.44 99.20
C GLY A 1037 50.30 35.41 97.70
N ALA A 1038 50.30 34.22 97.07
CA ALA A 1038 50.41 34.11 95.62
C ALA A 1038 49.14 34.63 94.92
N LEU A 1039 49.33 35.41 93.86
CA LEU A 1039 48.26 35.75 92.92
C LEU A 1039 47.84 34.48 92.14
N PRO A 1040 46.57 34.36 91.72
CA PRO A 1040 46.22 33.43 90.65
C PRO A 1040 46.94 33.83 89.35
N SER A 1041 47.03 32.92 88.40
CA SER A 1041 47.78 33.16 87.16
C SER A 1041 47.23 34.35 86.35
N GLN A 1042 48.06 34.94 85.50
CA GLN A 1042 47.67 36.08 84.65
C GLN A 1042 46.42 35.77 83.81
N GLU A 1043 46.29 34.52 83.33
CA GLU A 1043 45.13 34.07 82.55
C GLU A 1043 43.86 33.92 83.42
N GLU A 1044 43.96 33.41 84.65
CA GLU A 1044 42.83 33.33 85.59
C GLU A 1044 42.37 34.72 86.04
N MET A 1045 43.29 35.65 86.31
CA MET A 1045 42.96 37.06 86.62
C MET A 1045 42.21 37.72 85.46
N ARG A 1046 42.71 37.51 84.23
CA ARG A 1046 42.10 38.01 82.98
C ARG A 1046 40.72 37.40 82.74
N ALA A 1047 40.55 36.10 82.97
CA ALA A 1047 39.28 35.40 82.83
C ALA A 1047 38.22 35.99 83.78
N ARG A 1048 38.52 36.06 85.09
CA ARG A 1048 37.61 36.60 86.11
C ARG A 1048 37.25 38.08 85.90
N LEU A 1049 38.19 38.89 85.41
CA LEU A 1049 37.89 40.27 84.98
C LEU A 1049 36.94 40.32 83.78
N SER A 1050 37.03 39.38 82.83
CA SER A 1050 36.12 39.37 81.67
C SER A 1050 34.68 38.98 82.04
N GLU A 1051 34.49 38.18 83.10
CA GLU A 1051 33.17 37.73 83.53
C GLU A 1051 32.30 38.84 84.14
N THR A 1052 32.90 39.84 84.80
CA THR A 1052 32.17 40.95 85.43
C THR A 1052 31.66 41.99 84.41
N ILE A 1053 32.16 41.95 83.17
CA ILE A 1053 31.66 42.79 82.08
C ILE A 1053 30.29 42.27 81.62
N GLN A 1054 29.26 43.10 81.68
CA GLN A 1054 27.94 42.79 81.12
C GLN A 1054 27.89 43.13 79.63
N VAL A 1055 27.33 42.22 78.83
CA VAL A 1055 27.12 42.39 77.38
C VAL A 1055 25.64 42.11 77.09
N ASN A 1056 24.93 43.19 76.80
CA ASN A 1056 23.48 43.22 76.66
C ASN A 1056 23.04 42.79 75.25
N GLU A 1057 21.77 42.43 75.11
CA GLU A 1057 21.24 41.91 73.85
C GLU A 1057 21.27 42.94 72.70
N ASP A 1058 21.13 44.25 73.00
CA ASP A 1058 21.30 45.30 72.00
C ASP A 1058 22.71 45.31 71.39
N GLN A 1059 23.75 44.96 72.14
CA GLN A 1059 25.13 44.88 71.62
C GLN A 1059 25.33 43.65 70.73
N LEU A 1060 24.62 42.54 71.00
CA LEU A 1060 24.60 41.37 70.13
C LEU A 1060 23.79 41.63 68.85
N ARG A 1061 22.66 42.35 68.94
CA ARG A 1061 21.91 42.82 67.76
C ARG A 1061 22.72 43.83 66.93
N GLN A 1062 23.49 44.72 67.57
CA GLN A 1062 24.47 45.58 66.88
C GLN A 1062 25.58 44.77 66.20
N LEU A 1063 26.13 43.72 66.83
CA LEU A 1063 27.12 42.84 66.20
C LEU A 1063 26.54 42.14 64.96
N ALA A 1064 25.33 41.59 65.04
CA ALA A 1064 24.64 40.98 63.89
C ALA A 1064 24.41 42.00 62.75
N SER A 1065 23.92 43.20 63.07
CA SER A 1065 23.73 44.27 62.09
C SER A 1065 25.06 44.69 61.44
N ALA A 1066 26.13 44.83 62.22
CA ALA A 1066 27.47 45.14 61.72
C ALA A 1066 28.05 44.03 60.83
N ARG A 1067 27.81 42.75 61.15
CA ARG A 1067 28.18 41.60 60.31
C ARG A 1067 27.45 41.59 58.97
N ALA A 1068 26.13 41.85 58.97
CA ALA A 1068 25.34 41.97 57.73
C ALA A 1068 25.81 43.17 56.89
N GLY A 1069 26.10 44.31 57.54
CA GLY A 1069 26.72 45.48 56.90
C GLY A 1069 28.10 45.18 56.32
N ALA A 1070 28.94 44.38 56.99
CA ALA A 1070 30.25 43.96 56.49
C ALA A 1070 30.13 43.07 55.23
N VAL A 1071 29.17 42.13 55.21
CA VAL A 1071 28.84 41.36 53.99
C VAL A 1071 28.40 42.28 52.85
N LYS A 1072 27.47 43.21 53.10
CA LYS A 1072 27.02 44.16 52.08
C LYS A 1072 28.17 45.01 51.54
N ASN A 1073 29.01 45.57 52.42
CA ASN A 1073 30.15 46.40 52.04
C ASN A 1073 31.19 45.61 51.22
N TYR A 1074 31.46 44.35 51.57
CA TYR A 1074 32.34 43.48 50.79
C TYR A 1074 31.77 43.23 49.38
N LEU A 1075 30.49 42.84 49.27
CA LEU A 1075 29.87 42.53 47.98
C LEU A 1075 29.77 43.78 47.08
N VAL A 1076 29.50 44.95 47.65
CA VAL A 1076 29.55 46.23 46.91
C VAL A 1076 30.97 46.57 46.46
N GLY A 1077 31.97 46.41 47.32
CA GLY A 1077 33.39 46.58 46.97
C GLY A 1077 33.87 45.59 45.89
N ALA A 1078 33.26 44.40 45.81
CA ALA A 1078 33.49 43.41 44.76
C ALA A 1078 32.67 43.66 43.47
N GLY A 1079 31.97 44.78 43.36
CA GLY A 1079 31.27 45.22 42.15
C GLY A 1079 29.84 44.71 41.98
N VAL A 1080 29.14 44.38 43.08
CA VAL A 1080 27.69 44.15 43.08
C VAL A 1080 26.95 45.46 43.41
N GLU A 1081 25.86 45.75 42.70
CA GLU A 1081 25.12 47.01 42.87
C GLU A 1081 24.44 47.09 44.26
N ALA A 1082 24.57 48.23 44.94
CA ALA A 1082 24.15 48.39 46.34
C ALA A 1082 22.62 48.36 46.57
N ASN A 1083 21.83 48.54 45.50
CA ASN A 1083 20.38 48.39 45.45
C ASN A 1083 19.93 46.91 45.30
N ARG A 1084 20.83 45.99 44.95
CA ARG A 1084 20.56 44.55 44.81
C ARG A 1084 20.89 43.75 46.07
N ILE A 1085 21.37 44.40 47.13
CA ILE A 1085 21.70 43.79 48.42
C ILE A 1085 20.85 44.43 49.51
N MET A 1086 19.83 43.71 49.99
CA MET A 1086 18.98 44.14 51.09
C MET A 1086 19.55 43.66 52.43
N LEU A 1087 19.26 44.41 53.50
CA LEU A 1087 19.54 44.03 54.88
C LEU A 1087 18.20 43.73 55.54
N ALA A 1088 18.05 42.58 56.21
CA ALA A 1088 16.84 42.22 56.93
C ALA A 1088 16.93 42.66 58.40
N ASP A 1089 15.85 43.26 58.92
CA ASP A 1089 15.82 43.87 60.26
C ASP A 1089 15.81 42.86 61.44
N ALA A 1090 15.54 41.57 61.16
CA ALA A 1090 15.37 40.54 62.19
C ALA A 1090 16.64 39.68 62.37
N PRO A 1091 17.46 39.90 63.41
CA PRO A 1091 18.67 39.12 63.62
C PRO A 1091 18.36 37.68 64.08
N SER A 1092 19.12 36.72 63.56
CA SER A 1092 18.94 35.28 63.84
C SER A 1092 19.85 34.76 64.97
N SER A 1093 19.37 33.76 65.70
CA SER A 1093 20.16 33.07 66.74
C SER A 1093 21.10 32.03 66.10
N GLY A 1094 22.35 32.42 65.85
CA GLY A 1094 23.39 31.57 65.25
C GLY A 1094 24.63 32.38 64.86
N ALA A 1095 25.82 31.76 64.87
CA ALA A 1095 27.11 32.42 64.65
C ALA A 1095 27.37 32.94 63.22
N SER A 1096 26.38 32.90 62.32
CA SER A 1096 26.52 33.16 60.90
C SER A 1096 25.48 34.16 60.39
N ALA A 1097 25.87 34.99 59.42
CA ALA A 1097 24.90 35.78 58.66
C ALA A 1097 24.21 34.86 57.63
N GLY A 1098 22.88 34.86 57.63
CA GLY A 1098 22.06 34.11 56.67
C GLY A 1098 21.86 34.90 55.39
N LEU A 1099 21.81 34.18 54.26
CA LEU A 1099 21.64 34.73 52.92
C LEU A 1099 20.42 34.11 52.24
N GLU A 1100 19.61 34.96 51.60
CA GLU A 1100 18.45 34.52 50.80
C GLU A 1100 18.50 35.18 49.42
N LEU A 1101 18.15 34.42 48.37
CA LEU A 1101 18.13 34.89 46.99
C LEU A 1101 16.70 35.11 46.53
N MET A 1102 16.42 36.31 46.02
CA MET A 1102 15.11 36.70 45.50
C MET A 1102 15.25 37.13 44.03
N PRO A 1103 14.22 36.96 43.18
CA PRO A 1103 14.21 37.61 41.87
C PRO A 1103 14.16 39.14 42.06
N VAL A 1104 14.72 39.90 41.11
CA VAL A 1104 14.50 41.35 41.05
C VAL A 1104 13.00 41.60 40.84
N SER A 1105 12.33 42.09 41.89
CA SER A 1105 10.97 42.64 41.79
C SER A 1105 11.02 43.87 40.90
N ASN A 1106 10.55 43.73 39.67
CA ASN A 1106 10.67 44.76 38.63
C ASN A 1106 9.77 45.97 38.94
N PRO A 1107 10.33 47.18 39.16
CA PRO A 1107 9.55 48.40 38.95
C PRO A 1107 9.33 48.55 37.43
N LEU A 1108 8.06 48.58 37.02
CA LEU A 1108 7.64 49.24 35.78
C LEU A 1108 7.44 50.74 36.07
#